data_AF-A0A2A8LNZ8-F1
#
_entry.id   AF-A0A2A8LNZ8-F1
#
_cell.length_a   1.000
_cell.length_b   1.000
_cell.length_c   1.000
_cell.angle_alpha   90.00
_cell.angle_beta   90.00
_cell.angle_gamma   90.00
#
_symmetry.space_group_name_H-M   'P 1'
#
loop_
_entity.id
_entity.type
_entity.pdbx_description
1 polymer ?
#
loop_
_entity_poly.entity_id
_entity_poly.type
_entity_poly.pdbx_seq_one_letter_code
_entity_poly.pdbx_strand_id
1 'polypeptide(L)'
;MQYSYIGYFDGWEKIFPSGNLIEFQQKSYIELDSMVIDNDKEAKYIKGRKALYQAKCPICQDVMSFNKGSNIVNKNPYFFHLDKEQCFSFESLAHARTKKYLYELFSKSGYIVKEEKRHKDISRVDVAVLQNVDGKEELKLAIEVQASNIRIGNIARRTNIYFEENVPTAWILILDSFFPPKETEINGEKIYTDSYSGTRISNFNPETNSYEYTYISPLKEEYFFVTGANNKAFNYLMDIYHVIVTVDHNGHVFLIRRTLESSKLRVDVLLENREHSTQDDIFLVNRIAESDIVPILLETELLCAPYRENDMRPNSNTQLNKEFKGQIHRSDSSLKNLVDASIEFDKAKEIKEALNSIELARKTREEIKIAYTNKLLEIEQQKAEERRRQEEILAEQIAKDYMSNLYKQYKKEYSMLVELLEAEKVQFQLSSIGNWYSWLNYLKEERHKWYIVVKTLFKGLPMSFFDDQNDFEIYFNKEQNTYKGWIEDRNLSEFVEELQQHYEQVANSAKEKMFYQKLLSKYGKKLEKLQKREKIQREQEEQRIRQEKIKKEEEEQKRIQLQKEQLYRKQNLLNKDYHEIPYLTKKEINDFRSRFWEAYKCIPKKERTAYERKYFPLGLPQWFMKDKIPYEEKEIEATKKQKSKNKDHQKNIKDNDDGSVQLKLL
;
A
#
# COMPACT_ATOMS: atom_id res chain seq x y z
N MET A 1 -13.11 43.80 50.26
CA MET A 1 -14.17 43.56 49.27
C MET A 1 -14.01 44.61 48.19
N GLN A 2 -14.22 44.23 46.93
CA GLN A 2 -14.05 45.16 45.81
C GLN A 2 -15.25 46.10 45.67
N TYR A 3 -16.47 45.59 45.90
CA TYR A 3 -17.70 46.33 45.69
C TYR A 3 -18.42 46.72 46.99
N SER A 4 -19.17 47.82 46.95
CA SER A 4 -20.14 48.25 47.96
C SER A 4 -21.27 49.06 47.34
N TYR A 5 -22.36 49.30 48.07
CA TYR A 5 -23.56 49.94 47.52
C TYR A 5 -24.03 51.11 48.37
N ILE A 6 -24.50 52.16 47.72
CA ILE A 6 -25.17 53.30 48.36
C ILE A 6 -26.63 53.32 47.87
N GLY A 7 -27.57 53.71 48.73
CA GLY A 7 -28.95 53.91 48.30
C GLY A 7 -29.05 55.06 47.29
N TYR A 8 -29.91 54.92 46.28
CA TYR A 8 -30.10 55.97 45.27
C TYR A 8 -30.50 57.32 45.88
N PHE A 9 -29.98 58.40 45.29
CA PHE A 9 -30.39 59.78 45.57
C PHE A 9 -30.13 60.65 44.34
N ASP A 10 -30.92 61.73 44.19
CA ASP A 10 -30.81 62.61 43.02
C ASP A 10 -29.46 63.34 42.96
N GLY A 11 -28.87 63.38 41.77
CA GLY A 11 -27.59 64.05 41.51
C GLY A 11 -26.36 63.28 41.99
N TRP A 12 -26.51 61.97 42.25
CA TRP A 12 -25.41 61.09 42.64
C TRP A 12 -24.28 61.06 41.62
N GLU A 13 -24.56 61.19 40.32
CA GLU A 13 -23.57 61.13 39.23
C GLU A 13 -22.49 62.20 39.37
N LYS A 14 -22.83 63.34 39.99
CA LYS A 14 -21.87 64.43 40.26
C LYS A 14 -20.98 64.16 41.47
N ILE A 15 -21.44 63.33 42.40
CA ILE A 15 -20.79 63.05 43.69
C ILE A 15 -20.00 61.74 43.62
N PHE A 16 -20.56 60.73 42.96
CA PHE A 16 -20.00 59.40 42.71
C PHE A 16 -19.91 59.13 41.21
N PRO A 17 -19.06 59.85 40.45
CA PRO A 17 -18.93 59.66 39.02
C PRO A 17 -18.33 58.30 38.64
N SER A 18 -17.70 57.59 39.59
CA SER A 18 -17.23 56.22 39.39
C SER A 18 -18.30 55.15 39.64
N GLY A 19 -19.45 55.56 40.17
CA GLY A 19 -20.52 54.64 40.53
C GLY A 19 -21.37 54.21 39.33
N ASN A 20 -21.95 53.02 39.44
CA ASN A 20 -22.91 52.50 38.45
C ASN A 20 -24.30 52.41 39.07
N LEU A 21 -25.32 52.88 38.35
CA LEU A 21 -26.71 52.68 38.77
C LEU A 21 -27.09 51.22 38.54
N ILE A 22 -27.54 50.56 39.61
CA ILE A 22 -28.09 49.22 39.56
C ILE A 22 -29.50 49.19 40.17
N GLU A 23 -30.37 48.33 39.67
CA GLU A 23 -31.70 48.10 40.24
C GLU A 23 -31.76 46.73 40.91
N PHE A 24 -32.32 46.68 42.11
CA PHE A 24 -32.44 45.46 42.90
C PHE A 24 -33.65 45.51 43.84
N GLN A 25 -34.50 44.47 43.83
CA GLN A 25 -35.72 44.39 44.67
C GLN A 25 -36.63 45.64 44.54
N GLN A 26 -36.82 46.12 43.30
CA GLN A 26 -37.59 47.34 43.01
C GLN A 26 -37.02 48.62 43.66
N LYS A 27 -35.73 48.61 44.03
CA LYS A 27 -35.00 49.76 44.58
C LYS A 27 -33.74 50.01 43.77
N SER A 28 -33.40 51.28 43.58
CA SER A 28 -32.18 51.67 42.89
C SER A 28 -31.03 51.87 43.89
N TYR A 29 -29.85 51.40 43.52
CA TYR A 29 -28.61 51.54 44.27
C TYR A 29 -27.49 52.05 43.36
N ILE A 30 -26.51 52.69 43.98
CA ILE A 30 -25.27 53.12 43.34
C ILE A 30 -24.20 52.13 43.75
N GLU A 31 -23.75 51.30 42.82
CA GLU A 31 -22.61 50.40 43.01
C GLU A 31 -21.30 51.18 42.95
N LEU A 32 -20.41 50.87 43.87
CA LEU A 32 -19.08 51.45 43.95
C LEU A 32 -18.01 50.36 43.81
N ASP A 33 -17.13 50.48 42.83
CA ASP A 33 -15.94 49.65 42.69
C ASP A 33 -14.73 50.34 43.32
N SER A 34 -14.16 49.73 44.36
CA SER A 34 -12.96 50.23 45.04
C SER A 34 -11.77 50.48 44.11
N MET A 35 -11.66 49.73 43.01
CA MET A 35 -10.57 49.84 42.06
C MET A 35 -10.74 51.00 41.07
N VAL A 36 -11.96 51.53 40.93
CA VAL A 36 -12.31 52.64 40.02
C VAL A 36 -12.34 53.97 40.76
N ILE A 37 -12.57 53.96 42.09
CA ILE A 37 -12.56 55.16 42.93
C ILE A 37 -11.14 55.74 43.03
N ASP A 38 -10.77 56.58 42.07
CA ASP A 38 -9.44 57.19 41.99
C ASP A 38 -9.39 58.60 42.61
N ASN A 39 -10.48 59.35 42.54
CA ASN A 39 -10.46 60.75 42.99
C ASN A 39 -10.57 60.87 44.53
N ASP A 40 -9.80 61.79 45.13
CA ASP A 40 -9.77 62.01 46.59
C ASP A 40 -11.08 62.57 47.16
N LYS A 41 -11.90 63.23 46.33
CA LYS A 41 -13.16 63.87 46.75
C LYS A 41 -14.23 62.81 47.04
N GLU A 42 -14.40 61.87 46.13
CA GLU A 42 -15.29 60.71 46.21
C GLU A 42 -14.90 59.81 47.38
N ALA A 43 -13.61 59.47 47.49
CA ALA A 43 -13.10 58.73 48.65
C ALA A 43 -13.39 59.44 49.99
N LYS A 44 -13.37 60.78 50.02
CA LYS A 44 -13.71 61.58 51.22
C LYS A 44 -15.20 61.57 51.51
N TYR A 45 -16.07 61.52 50.50
CA TYR A 45 -17.51 61.38 50.69
C TYR A 45 -17.87 60.00 51.27
N ILE A 46 -17.27 58.93 50.75
CA ILE A 46 -17.48 57.55 51.23
C ILE A 46 -16.96 57.37 52.68
N LYS A 47 -15.82 57.99 53.01
CA LYS A 47 -15.26 57.99 54.38
C LYS A 47 -15.98 58.95 55.34
N GLY A 48 -16.90 59.77 54.83
CA GLY A 48 -17.62 60.76 55.62
C GLY A 48 -18.71 60.14 56.50
N ARG A 49 -19.20 60.90 57.49
CA ARG A 49 -20.27 60.46 58.41
C ARG A 49 -21.69 60.72 57.88
N LYS A 50 -21.85 61.19 56.64
CA LYS A 50 -23.19 61.46 56.08
C LYS A 50 -23.90 60.13 55.84
N ALA A 51 -25.02 59.92 56.52
CA ALA A 51 -25.84 58.71 56.39
C ALA A 51 -26.24 58.39 54.94
N LEU A 52 -26.49 59.44 54.14
CA LEU A 52 -26.82 59.34 52.72
C LEU A 52 -25.73 58.67 51.87
N TYR A 53 -24.46 58.77 52.27
CA TYR A 53 -23.30 58.31 51.50
C TYR A 53 -22.66 57.05 52.11
N GLN A 54 -23.34 56.42 53.07
CA GLN A 54 -22.83 55.21 53.69
C GLN A 54 -22.81 54.07 52.68
N ALA A 55 -21.60 53.63 52.34
CA ALA A 55 -21.38 52.38 51.64
C ALA A 55 -21.88 51.22 52.51
N LYS A 56 -22.73 50.37 51.93
CA LYS A 56 -23.30 49.19 52.59
C LYS A 56 -22.88 47.93 51.87
N CYS A 57 -22.79 46.86 52.65
CA CYS A 57 -22.58 45.53 52.11
C CYS A 57 -23.86 45.01 51.46
N PRO A 58 -23.83 44.43 50.25
CA PRO A 58 -25.03 43.85 49.63
C PRO A 58 -25.54 42.61 50.37
N ILE A 59 -24.68 41.89 51.10
CA ILE A 59 -25.01 40.63 51.76
C ILE A 59 -25.72 40.85 53.10
N CYS A 60 -25.05 41.56 54.03
CA CYS A 60 -25.55 41.79 55.39
C CYS A 60 -26.20 43.16 55.58
N GLN A 61 -26.08 44.07 54.61
CA GLN A 61 -26.59 45.45 54.69
C GLN A 61 -25.89 46.34 55.74
N ASP A 62 -24.84 45.85 56.39
CA ASP A 62 -24.03 46.62 57.32
C ASP A 62 -23.21 47.70 56.62
N VAL A 63 -22.89 48.74 57.39
CA VAL A 63 -22.05 49.84 56.93
C VAL A 63 -20.62 49.36 56.74
N MET A 64 -20.08 49.65 55.55
CA MET A 64 -18.72 49.37 55.17
C MET A 64 -17.86 50.62 55.21
N SER A 65 -16.61 50.44 55.61
CA SER A 65 -15.58 51.47 55.53
C SER A 65 -14.74 51.28 54.27
N PHE A 66 -14.34 52.39 53.65
CA PHE A 66 -13.47 52.38 52.47
C PHE A 66 -12.02 52.67 52.84
N ASN A 67 -11.11 51.77 52.46
CA ASN A 67 -9.69 52.01 52.46
C ASN A 67 -9.24 52.35 51.04
N LYS A 68 -8.66 53.53 50.84
CA LYS A 68 -8.15 53.96 49.52
C LYS A 68 -6.86 53.20 49.12
N GLY A 69 -6.30 52.39 50.02
CA GLY A 69 -5.02 51.78 49.77
C GLY A 69 -3.88 52.80 49.80
N SER A 70 -2.68 52.37 49.46
CA SER A 70 -1.50 53.21 49.33
C SER A 70 -0.50 52.57 48.37
N ASN A 71 -0.10 53.31 47.34
CA ASN A 71 0.92 52.87 46.39
C ASN A 71 2.30 52.70 47.06
N ILE A 72 2.57 53.42 48.15
CA ILE A 72 3.82 53.33 48.92
C ILE A 72 3.96 51.97 49.60
N VAL A 73 2.83 51.38 50.03
CA VAL A 73 2.78 50.09 50.74
C VAL A 73 2.21 48.98 49.84
N ASN A 74 2.10 49.24 48.53
CA ASN A 74 1.53 48.36 47.51
C ASN A 74 0.18 47.74 47.93
N LYS A 75 -0.65 48.54 48.61
CA LYS A 75 -1.94 48.10 49.16
C LYS A 75 -3.05 48.67 48.29
N ASN A 76 -3.80 47.80 47.62
CA ASN A 76 -4.93 48.21 46.79
C ASN A 76 -6.06 48.83 47.62
N PRO A 77 -6.93 49.65 47.01
CA PRO A 77 -8.18 50.07 47.63
C PRO A 77 -9.11 48.88 47.91
N TYR A 78 -9.92 48.95 48.97
CA TYR A 78 -10.94 47.94 49.28
C TYR A 78 -11.96 48.47 50.30
N PHE A 79 -13.16 47.88 50.28
CA PHE A 79 -14.17 48.02 51.33
C PHE A 79 -14.00 46.94 52.40
N PHE A 80 -14.30 47.28 53.66
CA PHE A 80 -14.24 46.37 54.80
C PHE A 80 -15.31 46.68 55.85
N HIS A 81 -15.77 45.66 56.58
CA HIS A 81 -16.64 45.82 57.74
C HIS A 81 -15.85 46.29 58.95
N LEU A 82 -16.45 47.16 59.77
CA LEU A 82 -15.89 47.58 61.06
C LEU A 82 -15.93 46.43 62.08
N ASP A 83 -17.06 45.71 62.14
CA ASP A 83 -17.23 44.46 62.90
C ASP A 83 -17.55 43.30 61.95
N LYS A 84 -16.93 42.14 62.16
CA LYS A 84 -16.79 41.08 61.14
C LYS A 84 -17.65 39.84 61.34
N GLU A 85 -18.57 39.81 62.29
CA GLU A 85 -19.04 38.52 62.79
C GLU A 85 -19.95 37.74 61.82
N GLN A 86 -20.53 38.36 60.78
CA GLN A 86 -21.55 37.69 59.94
C GLN A 86 -21.53 38.03 58.43
N CYS A 87 -20.39 38.34 57.80
CA CYS A 87 -20.37 38.64 56.35
C CYS A 87 -19.26 37.96 55.54
N PHE A 88 -19.62 37.53 54.32
CA PHE A 88 -18.75 36.84 53.36
C PHE A 88 -17.92 37.78 52.48
N SER A 89 -16.74 37.36 52.01
CA SER A 89 -16.05 38.03 50.90
C SER A 89 -16.58 37.58 49.54
N PHE A 90 -16.62 38.52 48.59
CA PHE A 90 -17.17 38.26 47.26
C PHE A 90 -16.50 39.15 46.21
N GLU A 91 -16.48 38.64 44.98
CA GLU A 91 -15.92 39.27 43.79
C GLU A 91 -16.94 40.09 43.00
N SER A 92 -18.25 39.75 43.04
CA SER A 92 -19.33 40.51 42.41
C SER A 92 -20.64 40.37 43.20
N LEU A 93 -21.68 41.13 42.83
CA LEU A 93 -23.00 41.01 43.46
C LEU A 93 -23.62 39.64 43.24
N ALA A 94 -23.52 39.11 42.03
CA ALA A 94 -24.02 37.79 41.67
C ALA A 94 -23.33 36.70 42.50
N HIS A 95 -22.00 36.74 42.57
CA HIS A 95 -21.20 35.84 43.39
C HIS A 95 -21.56 35.91 44.88
N ALA A 96 -21.71 37.13 45.42
CA ALA A 96 -22.13 37.38 46.80
C ALA A 96 -23.48 36.74 47.13
N ARG A 97 -24.45 36.91 46.22
CA ARG A 97 -25.81 36.41 46.38
C ARG A 97 -25.87 34.89 46.30
N THR A 98 -25.16 34.27 45.36
CA THR A 98 -25.08 32.82 45.25
C THR A 98 -24.49 32.19 46.52
N LYS A 99 -23.40 32.76 47.07
CA LYS A 99 -22.84 32.29 48.35
C LYS A 99 -23.86 32.35 49.48
N LYS A 100 -24.54 33.49 49.62
CA LYS A 100 -25.57 33.66 50.65
C LYS A 100 -26.71 32.66 50.48
N TYR A 101 -27.15 32.44 49.25
CA TYR A 101 -28.20 31.48 48.94
C TYR A 101 -27.82 30.06 49.34
N LEU A 102 -26.61 29.62 48.97
CA LEU A 102 -26.07 28.32 49.36
C LEU A 102 -25.93 28.20 50.89
N TYR A 103 -25.44 29.26 51.54
CA TYR A 103 -25.36 29.31 52.99
C TYR A 103 -26.73 29.08 53.65
N GLU A 104 -27.76 29.78 53.19
CA GLU A 104 -29.13 29.64 53.71
C GLU A 104 -29.69 28.24 53.43
N LEU A 105 -29.47 27.67 52.25
CA LEU A 105 -29.93 26.32 51.90
C LEU A 105 -29.31 25.23 52.79
N PHE A 106 -27.99 25.26 52.96
CA PHE A 106 -27.29 24.27 53.78
C PHE A 106 -27.60 24.47 55.27
N SER A 107 -27.73 25.71 55.74
CA SER A 107 -28.14 26.01 57.12
C SER A 107 -29.55 25.49 57.41
N LYS A 108 -30.50 25.71 56.49
CA LYS A 108 -31.86 25.13 56.59
C LYS A 108 -31.86 23.61 56.61
N SER A 109 -30.90 22.99 55.92
CA SER A 109 -30.70 21.54 55.89
C SER A 109 -29.94 20.99 57.10
N GLY A 110 -29.65 21.82 58.11
CA GLY A 110 -29.04 21.40 59.38
C GLY A 110 -27.51 21.38 59.39
N TYR A 111 -26.84 21.85 58.33
CA TYR A 111 -25.38 21.93 58.29
C TYR A 111 -24.86 23.22 58.91
N ILE A 112 -23.63 23.17 59.43
CA ILE A 112 -22.91 24.35 59.85
C ILE A 112 -22.20 24.89 58.62
N VAL A 113 -22.49 26.12 58.23
CA VAL A 113 -21.86 26.73 57.06
C VAL A 113 -20.94 27.85 57.51
N LYS A 114 -19.74 27.92 56.92
CA LYS A 114 -18.75 28.97 57.21
C LYS A 114 -18.07 29.41 55.93
N GLU A 115 -17.49 30.61 55.94
CA GLU A 115 -16.43 30.94 54.99
C GLU A 115 -15.13 30.41 55.60
N GLU A 116 -14.52 29.40 55.00
CA GLU A 116 -13.32 28.80 55.58
C GLU A 116 -12.21 29.84 55.69
N LYS A 117 -11.55 29.88 56.87
CA LYS A 117 -10.40 30.76 57.09
C LYS A 117 -9.16 30.01 56.67
N ARG A 118 -8.42 30.57 55.69
CA ARG A 118 -7.06 30.20 55.23
C ARG A 118 -6.57 28.86 55.79
N HIS A 119 -6.78 27.78 55.05
CA HIS A 119 -6.05 26.55 55.28
C HIS A 119 -4.58 26.79 54.90
N LYS A 120 -3.63 26.56 55.84
CA LYS A 120 -2.16 26.52 55.63
C LYS A 120 -1.60 27.41 54.49
N ASP A 121 -1.98 28.69 54.45
CA ASP A 121 -1.58 29.69 53.45
C ASP A 121 -2.00 29.46 51.97
N ILE A 122 -2.89 28.52 51.65
CA ILE A 122 -3.30 28.25 50.25
C ILE A 122 -4.84 28.22 50.12
N SER A 123 -5.37 29.38 49.70
CA SER A 123 -6.76 29.72 49.33
C SER A 123 -7.87 29.56 50.38
N ARG A 124 -8.97 30.27 50.11
CA ARG A 124 -10.18 30.40 50.93
C ARG A 124 -11.31 29.81 50.10
N VAL A 125 -12.00 28.79 50.62
CA VAL A 125 -13.22 28.29 49.96
C VAL A 125 -14.30 29.36 49.99
N ASP A 126 -15.16 29.35 48.98
CA ASP A 126 -16.29 30.27 48.90
C ASP A 126 -17.38 29.94 49.92
N VAL A 127 -17.75 28.65 50.03
CA VAL A 127 -18.67 28.14 51.05
C VAL A 127 -18.15 26.80 51.59
N ALA A 128 -17.83 26.74 52.88
CA ALA A 128 -17.49 25.50 53.59
C ALA A 128 -18.73 24.95 54.28
N VAL A 129 -19.08 23.71 53.96
CA VAL A 129 -20.16 22.96 54.61
C VAL A 129 -19.54 22.00 55.62
N LEU A 130 -19.86 22.20 56.90
CA LEU A 130 -19.36 21.39 58.00
C LEU A 130 -20.48 20.54 58.60
N GLN A 131 -20.09 19.36 59.08
CA GLN A 131 -20.93 18.45 59.82
C GLN A 131 -20.33 18.24 61.21
N ASN A 132 -21.17 18.15 62.23
CA ASN A 132 -20.71 17.71 63.56
C ASN A 132 -20.62 16.17 63.58
N VAL A 133 -19.41 15.67 63.77
CA VAL A 133 -19.11 14.24 63.96
C VAL A 133 -18.39 14.12 65.31
N ASP A 134 -18.95 13.33 66.23
CA ASP A 134 -18.39 13.12 67.58
C ASP A 134 -18.05 14.40 68.36
N GLY A 135 -18.86 15.45 68.19
CA GLY A 135 -18.67 16.75 68.86
C GLY A 135 -17.56 17.62 68.25
N LYS A 136 -17.00 17.22 67.11
CA LYS A 136 -16.06 18.03 66.31
C LYS A 136 -16.72 18.45 64.99
N GLU A 137 -16.45 19.68 64.59
CA GLU A 137 -16.83 20.16 63.25
C GLU A 137 -15.83 19.62 62.22
N GLU A 138 -16.31 18.82 61.28
CA GLU A 138 -15.52 18.30 60.16
C GLU A 138 -16.03 18.92 58.86
N LEU A 139 -15.09 19.32 57.98
CA LEU A 139 -15.42 19.84 56.67
C LEU A 139 -15.96 18.70 55.79
N LYS A 140 -17.21 18.82 55.37
CA LYS A 140 -17.92 17.80 54.59
C LYS A 140 -17.87 18.05 53.09
N LEU A 141 -17.94 19.31 52.69
CA LEU A 141 -17.95 19.74 51.29
C LEU A 141 -17.38 21.16 51.19
N ALA A 142 -16.46 21.34 50.24
CA ALA A 142 -16.00 22.64 49.80
C ALA A 142 -16.81 23.05 48.56
N ILE A 143 -17.39 24.25 48.53
CA ILE A 143 -18.12 24.75 47.35
C ILE A 143 -17.41 26.00 46.82
N GLU A 144 -17.04 25.97 45.54
CA GLU A 144 -16.44 27.08 44.79
C GLU A 144 -17.49 27.68 43.85
N VAL A 145 -17.71 29.00 43.94
CA VAL A 145 -18.68 29.71 43.11
C VAL A 145 -17.93 30.52 42.08
N GLN A 146 -18.13 30.24 40.79
CA GLN A 146 -17.37 30.87 39.73
C GLN A 146 -18.28 31.70 38.81
N ALA A 147 -18.04 33.01 38.80
CA ALA A 147 -18.76 33.95 37.94
C ALA A 147 -18.07 34.21 36.60
N SER A 148 -16.75 34.03 36.50
CA SER A 148 -15.98 34.36 35.29
C SER A 148 -15.10 33.21 34.84
N ASN A 149 -14.59 33.25 33.61
CA ASN A 149 -13.71 32.19 33.12
C ASN A 149 -12.42 32.13 33.96
N ILE A 150 -12.04 30.93 34.40
CA ILE A 150 -10.92 30.68 35.32
C ILE A 150 -9.88 29.79 34.64
N ARG A 151 -8.59 30.03 34.92
CA ARG A 151 -7.52 29.18 34.37
C ARG A 151 -7.63 27.75 34.93
N ILE A 152 -7.42 26.76 34.06
CA ILE A 152 -7.41 25.32 34.42
C ILE A 152 -6.50 25.04 35.62
N GLY A 153 -5.28 25.59 35.63
CA GLY A 153 -4.35 25.42 36.75
C GLY A 153 -4.88 25.93 38.10
N ASN A 154 -5.76 26.95 38.10
CA ASN A 154 -6.41 27.41 39.33
C ASN A 154 -7.55 26.47 39.76
N ILE A 155 -8.35 25.96 38.83
CA ILE A 155 -9.37 24.94 39.12
C ILE A 155 -8.71 23.73 39.76
N ALA A 156 -7.65 23.23 39.11
CA ALA A 156 -6.92 22.05 39.57
C ALA A 156 -6.33 22.25 40.96
N ARG A 157 -5.63 23.38 41.17
CA ARG A 157 -5.06 23.72 42.48
C ARG A 157 -6.13 23.79 43.57
N ARG A 158 -7.24 24.51 43.34
CA ARG A 158 -8.31 24.67 44.34
C ARG A 158 -8.99 23.34 44.65
N THR A 159 -9.24 22.51 43.64
CA THR A 159 -9.81 21.17 43.83
C THR A 159 -8.87 20.25 44.60
N ASN A 160 -7.57 20.23 44.24
CA ASN A 160 -6.62 19.29 44.80
C ASN A 160 -6.25 19.57 46.27
N ILE A 161 -6.32 20.83 46.72
CA ILE A 161 -6.10 21.17 48.14
C ILE A 161 -7.10 20.43 49.04
N TYR A 162 -8.39 20.45 48.67
CA TYR A 162 -9.42 19.74 49.44
C TYR A 162 -9.37 18.23 49.20
N PHE A 163 -8.95 17.78 48.01
CA PHE A 163 -8.72 16.36 47.75
C PHE A 163 -7.69 15.75 48.71
N GLU A 164 -6.58 16.46 48.98
CA GLU A 164 -5.55 16.04 49.95
C GLU A 164 -6.11 15.92 51.39
N GLU A 165 -7.20 16.64 51.69
CA GLU A 165 -7.92 16.59 52.96
C GLU A 165 -9.10 15.61 52.95
N ASN A 166 -9.26 14.83 51.88
CA ASN A 166 -10.37 13.90 51.70
C ASN A 166 -11.74 14.59 51.68
N VAL A 167 -11.78 15.83 51.18
CA VAL A 167 -12.99 16.67 51.08
C VAL A 167 -13.34 16.91 49.59
N PRO A 168 -14.57 16.58 49.15
CA PRO A 168 -15.01 16.86 47.80
C PRO A 168 -15.16 18.38 47.56
N THR A 169 -14.90 18.82 46.33
CA THR A 169 -15.09 20.22 45.91
C THR A 169 -16.22 20.32 44.88
N ALA A 170 -17.33 20.99 45.21
CA ALA A 170 -18.39 21.27 44.25
C ALA A 170 -18.16 22.62 43.56
N TRP A 171 -18.21 22.64 42.23
CA TRP A 171 -18.14 23.87 41.44
C TRP A 171 -19.54 24.29 41.01
N ILE A 172 -19.87 25.58 41.24
CA ILE A 172 -21.13 26.19 40.84
C ILE A 172 -20.84 27.36 39.91
N LEU A 173 -21.37 27.31 38.69
CA LEU A 173 -21.14 28.35 37.69
C LEU A 173 -22.32 29.31 37.61
N ILE A 174 -22.04 30.62 37.56
CA ILE A 174 -23.06 31.64 37.29
C ILE A 174 -23.14 31.81 35.76
N LEU A 175 -24.13 31.20 35.11
CA LEU A 175 -24.18 31.03 33.64
C LEU A 175 -24.02 32.33 32.88
N ASP A 176 -24.80 33.34 33.24
CA ASP A 176 -24.85 34.61 32.52
C ASP A 176 -23.55 35.42 32.65
N SER A 177 -22.85 35.30 33.79
CA SER A 177 -21.55 35.93 33.97
C SER A 177 -20.42 35.10 33.35
N PHE A 178 -20.54 33.78 33.41
CA PHE A 178 -19.51 32.83 32.97
C PHE A 178 -19.48 32.69 31.45
N PHE A 179 -20.64 32.84 30.82
CA PHE A 179 -20.85 32.96 29.38
C PHE A 179 -21.49 34.33 29.08
N PRO A 180 -20.72 35.43 29.18
CA PRO A 180 -21.27 36.77 28.98
C PRO A 180 -21.76 36.92 27.54
N PRO A 181 -22.87 37.63 27.30
CA PRO A 181 -23.41 37.84 25.96
C PRO A 181 -22.37 38.50 25.06
N LYS A 182 -22.32 38.08 23.79
CA LYS A 182 -21.39 38.63 22.81
C LYS A 182 -21.99 39.88 22.18
N GLU A 183 -21.31 41.00 22.36
CA GLU A 183 -21.62 42.25 21.68
C GLU A 183 -21.07 42.22 20.25
N THR A 184 -21.93 42.53 19.28
CA THR A 184 -21.57 42.70 17.87
C THR A 184 -22.16 44.00 17.35
N GLU A 185 -21.35 44.82 16.70
CA GLU A 185 -21.83 46.06 16.08
C GLU A 185 -22.17 45.78 14.60
N ILE A 186 -23.44 45.96 14.23
CA ILE A 186 -23.92 45.85 12.85
C ILE A 186 -24.55 47.19 12.47
N ASN A 187 -24.02 47.84 11.43
CA ASN A 187 -24.50 49.15 10.95
C ASN A 187 -24.56 50.27 12.01
N GLY A 188 -23.67 50.25 13.02
CA GLY A 188 -23.66 51.21 14.12
C GLY A 188 -24.64 50.87 15.27
N GLU A 189 -25.42 49.81 15.13
CA GLU A 189 -26.27 49.27 16.20
C GLU A 189 -25.54 48.13 16.94
N LYS A 190 -25.54 48.19 18.26
CA LYS A 190 -24.99 47.14 19.13
C LYS A 190 -26.04 46.05 19.30
N ILE A 191 -25.76 44.88 18.73
CA ILE A 191 -26.56 43.66 18.86
C ILE A 191 -25.86 42.73 19.84
N TYR A 192 -26.58 42.37 20.91
CA TYR A 192 -26.13 41.39 21.89
C TYR A 192 -26.67 40.02 21.50
N THR A 193 -25.79 39.03 21.42
CA THR A 193 -26.16 37.63 21.19
C THR A 193 -25.86 36.81 22.43
N ASP A 194 -26.81 35.99 22.85
CA ASP A 194 -26.62 35.11 24.00
C ASP A 194 -25.49 34.11 23.71
N SER A 195 -24.60 33.93 24.69
CA SER A 195 -23.43 33.04 24.58
C SER A 195 -23.72 31.59 24.97
N TYR A 196 -24.98 31.31 25.36
CA TYR A 196 -25.50 29.97 25.57
C TYR A 196 -27.02 29.92 25.31
N SER A 197 -27.56 28.73 25.12
CA SER A 197 -29.02 28.50 24.96
C SER A 197 -29.45 27.20 25.65
N GLY A 198 -30.77 26.97 25.73
CA GLY A 198 -31.34 25.75 26.31
C GLY A 198 -31.93 25.92 27.71
N THR A 199 -31.71 27.04 28.40
CA THR A 199 -32.36 27.32 29.70
C THR A 199 -33.74 27.97 29.55
N ARG A 200 -34.03 28.56 28.39
CA ARG A 200 -35.26 29.26 28.05
C ARG A 200 -35.74 28.86 26.65
N ILE A 201 -37.06 28.85 26.48
CA ILE A 201 -37.76 28.64 25.21
C ILE A 201 -38.31 29.99 24.77
N SER A 202 -37.95 30.39 23.55
CA SER A 202 -38.47 31.60 22.90
C SER A 202 -39.76 31.28 22.16
N ASN A 203 -40.86 31.93 22.55
CA ASN A 203 -42.13 31.87 21.84
C ASN A 203 -42.40 33.22 21.20
N PHE A 204 -42.65 33.24 19.89
CA PHE A 204 -43.07 34.47 19.23
C PHE A 204 -44.52 34.77 19.59
N ASN A 205 -44.75 35.90 20.25
CA ASN A 205 -46.09 36.40 20.51
C ASN A 205 -46.52 37.32 19.35
N PRO A 206 -47.47 36.89 18.50
CA PRO A 206 -47.93 37.68 17.36
C PRO A 206 -48.71 38.95 17.77
N GLU A 207 -49.25 39.01 19.00
CA GLU A 207 -50.01 40.16 19.49
C GLU A 207 -49.08 41.32 19.90
N THR A 208 -47.96 41.01 20.54
CA THR A 208 -46.95 42.00 20.95
C THR A 208 -45.86 42.19 19.88
N ASN A 209 -45.87 41.38 18.82
CA ASN A 209 -44.84 41.30 17.79
C ASN A 209 -43.43 41.17 18.39
N SER A 210 -43.30 40.40 19.47
CA SER A 210 -42.07 40.22 20.23
C SER A 210 -41.86 38.75 20.62
N TYR A 211 -40.61 38.38 20.87
CA TYR A 211 -40.30 37.09 21.47
C TYR A 211 -40.46 37.16 22.99
N GLU A 212 -41.28 36.28 23.52
CA GLU A 212 -41.41 36.04 24.96
C GLU A 212 -40.56 34.82 25.34
N TYR A 213 -39.79 34.95 26.42
CA TYR A 213 -38.93 33.89 26.90
C TYR A 213 -39.55 33.26 28.14
N THR A 214 -39.72 31.94 28.08
CA THR A 214 -40.19 31.14 29.22
C THR A 214 -39.10 30.15 29.61
N TYR A 215 -38.92 29.89 30.90
CA TYR A 215 -37.97 28.87 31.33
C TYR A 215 -38.41 27.49 30.87
N ILE A 216 -37.43 26.62 30.63
CA ILE A 216 -37.71 25.20 30.39
C ILE A 216 -38.55 24.62 31.53
N SER A 217 -39.39 23.65 31.19
CA SER A 217 -40.20 22.94 32.20
C SER A 217 -39.28 22.23 33.19
N PRO A 218 -39.54 22.28 34.50
CA PRO A 218 -38.74 21.55 35.48
C PRO A 218 -38.88 20.02 35.33
N LEU A 219 -39.87 19.54 34.58
CA LEU A 219 -40.13 18.12 34.29
C LEU A 219 -39.50 17.64 32.97
N LYS A 220 -38.65 18.46 32.33
CA LYS A 220 -38.01 18.13 31.05
C LYS A 220 -36.52 18.45 31.07
N GLU A 221 -35.79 17.74 30.21
CA GLU A 221 -34.43 18.10 29.81
C GLU A 221 -34.49 18.73 28.42
N GLU A 222 -33.65 19.72 28.19
CA GLU A 222 -33.48 20.35 26.88
C GLU A 222 -32.01 20.30 26.47
N TYR A 223 -31.74 20.43 25.17
CA TYR A 223 -30.37 20.57 24.69
C TYR A 223 -29.79 21.91 25.11
N PHE A 224 -28.56 21.87 25.63
CA PHE A 224 -27.80 23.05 26.01
C PHE A 224 -26.64 23.24 25.05
N PHE A 225 -26.53 24.46 24.52
CA PHE A 225 -25.49 24.81 23.55
C PHE A 225 -24.72 26.04 24.05
N VAL A 226 -23.40 25.99 23.90
CA VAL A 226 -22.52 27.15 24.12
C VAL A 226 -22.18 27.75 22.75
N THR A 227 -22.78 28.89 22.44
CA THR A 227 -22.73 29.56 21.12
C THR A 227 -21.50 30.45 20.93
N GLY A 228 -20.72 30.68 22.00
CA GLY A 228 -19.50 31.51 22.02
C GLY A 228 -18.20 30.78 21.63
N ALA A 229 -17.06 31.37 22.00
CA ALA A 229 -15.74 30.74 21.79
C ALA A 229 -15.55 29.51 22.70
N ASN A 230 -14.62 28.63 22.32
CA ASN A 230 -14.26 27.45 23.12
C ASN A 230 -13.95 27.82 24.58
N ASN A 231 -14.70 27.26 25.52
CA ASN A 231 -14.52 27.50 26.95
C ASN A 231 -13.75 26.34 27.59
N LYS A 232 -12.42 26.48 27.60
CA LYS A 232 -11.52 25.46 28.15
C LYS A 232 -11.77 25.15 29.63
N ALA A 233 -12.18 26.13 30.43
CA ALA A 233 -12.49 25.94 31.83
C ALA A 233 -13.77 25.11 32.02
N PHE A 234 -14.81 25.43 31.25
CA PHE A 234 -16.05 24.65 31.24
C PHE A 234 -15.80 23.20 30.84
N ASN A 235 -15.09 22.98 29.73
CA ASN A 235 -14.77 21.62 29.27
C ASN A 235 -13.98 20.85 30.31
N TYR A 236 -12.98 21.49 30.92
CA TYR A 236 -12.16 20.87 31.96
C TYR A 236 -12.98 20.46 33.19
N LEU A 237 -13.90 21.33 33.65
CA LEU A 237 -14.83 20.98 34.73
C LEU A 237 -15.76 19.84 34.32
N MET A 238 -16.30 19.86 33.09
CA MET A 238 -17.16 18.78 32.57
C MET A 238 -16.39 17.46 32.41
N ASP A 239 -15.10 17.51 32.08
CA ASP A 239 -14.25 16.33 31.95
C ASP A 239 -13.96 15.66 33.30
N ILE A 240 -13.86 16.45 34.37
CA ILE A 240 -13.63 15.95 35.73
C ILE A 240 -14.94 15.51 36.38
N TYR A 241 -15.92 16.39 36.43
CA TYR A 241 -17.13 16.21 37.23
C TYR A 241 -18.27 15.53 36.48
N HIS A 242 -18.23 15.54 35.13
CA HIS A 242 -19.23 15.00 34.21
C HIS A 242 -20.61 15.68 34.26
N VAL A 243 -20.92 16.31 35.38
CA VAL A 243 -22.12 17.10 35.65
C VAL A 243 -21.71 18.35 36.39
N ILE A 244 -22.35 19.47 36.07
CA ILE A 244 -22.11 20.76 36.73
C ILE A 244 -23.44 21.36 37.14
N VAL A 245 -23.49 21.87 38.37
CA VAL A 245 -24.61 22.68 38.86
C VAL A 245 -24.36 24.15 38.51
N THR A 246 -25.36 24.83 37.97
CA THR A 246 -25.24 26.21 37.53
C THR A 246 -26.42 27.05 38.00
N VAL A 247 -26.25 28.37 38.01
CA VAL A 247 -27.28 29.34 38.38
C VAL A 247 -27.31 30.48 37.37
N ASP A 248 -28.50 30.97 37.02
CA ASP A 248 -28.66 32.16 36.20
C ASP A 248 -28.96 33.42 37.04
N HIS A 249 -28.93 34.61 36.44
CA HIS A 249 -29.21 35.87 37.12
C HIS A 249 -30.66 36.00 37.60
N ASN A 250 -31.57 35.15 37.12
CA ASN A 250 -32.94 35.08 37.65
C ASN A 250 -33.06 34.06 38.80
N GLY A 251 -31.94 33.50 39.26
CA GLY A 251 -31.87 32.63 40.44
C GLY A 251 -32.30 31.20 40.17
N HIS A 252 -32.57 30.81 38.92
CA HIS A 252 -32.89 29.42 38.61
C HIS A 252 -31.63 28.58 38.60
N VAL A 253 -31.72 27.40 39.20
CA VAL A 253 -30.62 26.46 39.31
C VAL A 253 -30.81 25.33 38.30
N PHE A 254 -29.74 24.96 37.61
CA PHE A 254 -29.75 23.96 36.55
C PHE A 254 -28.67 22.91 36.78
N LEU A 255 -28.92 21.70 36.30
CA LEU A 255 -27.91 20.65 36.14
C LEU A 255 -27.55 20.58 34.66
N ILE A 256 -26.26 20.68 34.33
CA ILE A 256 -25.75 20.50 32.97
C ILE A 256 -24.92 19.22 32.91
N ARG A 257 -25.17 18.41 31.89
CA ARG A 257 -24.49 17.12 31.66
C ARG A 257 -24.26 16.89 30.16
N ARG A 258 -23.28 16.08 29.78
CA ARG A 258 -23.13 15.64 28.38
C ARG A 258 -24.19 14.60 28.01
N THR A 259 -24.58 14.54 26.74
CA THR A 259 -25.31 13.37 26.22
C THR A 259 -24.42 12.13 26.27
N LEU A 260 -25.02 10.94 26.18
CA LEU A 260 -24.26 9.69 26.16
C LEU A 260 -23.31 9.61 24.96
N GLU A 261 -23.74 10.11 23.81
CA GLU A 261 -22.95 10.16 22.57
C GLU A 261 -21.75 11.09 22.71
N SER A 262 -21.98 12.31 23.23
CA SER A 262 -20.92 13.29 23.48
C SER A 262 -19.94 12.79 24.55
N SER A 263 -20.44 12.13 25.60
CA SER A 263 -19.60 11.49 26.62
C SER A 263 -18.67 10.42 26.05
N LYS A 264 -19.19 9.51 25.20
CA LYS A 264 -18.38 8.46 24.56
C LYS A 264 -17.32 9.07 23.64
N LEU A 265 -17.71 10.03 22.80
CA LEU A 265 -16.78 10.75 21.93
C LEU A 265 -15.69 11.44 22.75
N ARG A 266 -16.06 12.10 23.86
CA ARG A 266 -15.09 12.78 24.73
C ARG A 266 -14.09 11.80 25.34
N VAL A 267 -14.53 10.62 25.77
CA VAL A 267 -13.64 9.56 26.29
C VAL A 267 -12.60 9.14 25.25
N ASP A 268 -13.02 8.92 23.99
CA ASP A 268 -12.10 8.58 22.90
C ASP A 268 -11.06 9.68 22.70
N VAL A 269 -11.51 10.94 22.60
CA VAL A 269 -10.66 12.11 22.39
C VAL A 269 -9.67 12.32 23.55
N LEU A 270 -10.10 12.09 24.80
CA LEU A 270 -9.24 12.17 25.98
C LEU A 270 -8.13 11.11 25.97
N LEU A 271 -8.47 9.86 25.69
CA LEU A 271 -7.52 8.74 25.70
C LEU A 271 -6.52 8.81 24.55
N GLU A 272 -6.94 9.37 23.42
CA GLU A 272 -6.09 9.61 22.25
C GLU A 272 -5.35 10.96 22.29
N ASN A 273 -5.57 11.76 23.35
CA ASN A 273 -4.98 13.08 23.54
C ASN A 273 -5.21 14.03 22.32
N ARG A 274 -6.40 13.96 21.73
CA ARG A 274 -6.82 14.82 20.63
C ARG A 274 -7.37 16.16 21.16
N GLU A 275 -7.29 17.20 20.33
CA GLU A 275 -7.91 18.48 20.65
C GLU A 275 -9.44 18.35 20.66
N HIS A 276 -10.09 19.07 21.59
CA HIS A 276 -11.54 19.08 21.78
C HIS A 276 -12.01 20.48 22.14
N SER A 277 -13.11 20.92 21.55
CA SER A 277 -13.75 22.19 21.85
C SER A 277 -15.11 22.00 22.53
N THR A 278 -15.61 23.05 23.18
CA THR A 278 -16.95 23.00 23.80
C THR A 278 -18.05 22.79 22.76
N GLN A 279 -17.82 23.23 21.53
CA GLN A 279 -18.76 23.14 20.42
C GLN A 279 -18.89 21.72 19.85
N ASP A 280 -17.91 20.85 20.13
CA ASP A 280 -17.95 19.44 19.73
C ASP A 280 -18.84 18.60 20.65
N ASP A 281 -19.20 19.13 21.82
CA ASP A 281 -20.05 18.47 22.80
C ASP A 281 -21.52 18.85 22.64
N ILE A 282 -22.38 17.88 22.90
CA ILE A 282 -23.82 18.09 23.02
C ILE A 282 -24.16 17.93 24.51
N PHE A 283 -24.72 19.00 25.09
CA PHE A 283 -25.11 19.00 26.49
C PHE A 283 -26.62 18.92 26.63
N LEU A 284 -27.04 18.45 27.80
CA LEU A 284 -28.40 18.48 28.29
C LEU A 284 -28.44 19.38 29.51
N VAL A 285 -29.54 20.11 29.66
CA VAL A 285 -29.82 20.95 30.82
C VAL A 285 -31.22 20.66 31.35
N ASN A 286 -31.33 20.61 32.67
CA ASN A 286 -32.62 20.54 33.36
C ASN A 286 -32.62 21.45 34.58
N ARG A 287 -33.81 21.93 34.97
CA ARG A 287 -33.96 22.74 36.18
C ARG A 287 -33.99 21.85 37.40
N ILE A 288 -33.39 22.33 38.48
CA ILE A 288 -33.32 21.66 39.78
C ILE A 288 -34.37 22.30 40.71
N ALA A 289 -35.14 21.47 41.43
CA ALA A 289 -36.02 21.95 42.49
C ALA A 289 -35.19 22.40 43.71
N GLU A 290 -35.63 23.43 44.45
CA GLU A 290 -34.86 23.97 45.57
C GLU A 290 -34.53 22.91 46.64
N SER A 291 -35.45 21.97 46.88
CA SER A 291 -35.28 20.84 47.80
C SER A 291 -34.13 19.90 47.42
N ASP A 292 -33.79 19.84 46.13
CA ASP A 292 -32.86 18.85 45.58
C ASP A 292 -31.45 19.42 45.42
N ILE A 293 -31.27 20.74 45.50
CA ILE A 293 -29.96 21.41 45.34
C ILE A 293 -28.95 20.87 46.36
N VAL A 294 -29.30 20.86 47.65
CA VAL A 294 -28.39 20.39 48.72
C VAL A 294 -28.05 18.90 48.54
N PRO A 295 -29.02 17.98 48.38
CA PRO A 295 -28.75 16.59 48.06
C PRO A 295 -27.81 16.37 46.87
N ILE A 296 -27.99 17.10 45.75
CA ILE A 296 -27.15 16.96 44.56
C ILE A 296 -25.72 17.39 44.82
N LEU A 297 -25.52 18.51 45.53
CA LEU A 297 -24.18 19.01 45.88
C LEU A 297 -23.46 18.09 46.88
N LEU A 298 -24.20 17.43 47.77
CA LEU A 298 -23.63 16.43 48.68
C LEU A 298 -23.19 15.14 47.97
N GLU A 299 -23.71 14.87 46.78
CA GLU A 299 -23.32 13.76 45.91
C GLU A 299 -22.09 14.09 45.03
N THR A 300 -21.43 15.23 45.25
CA THR A 300 -20.18 15.54 44.58
C THR A 300 -19.10 14.54 44.99
N GLU A 301 -18.49 13.92 43.99
CA GLU A 301 -17.44 12.91 44.20
C GLU A 301 -16.14 13.55 44.67
N LEU A 302 -15.36 12.78 45.44
CA LEU A 302 -14.00 13.15 45.80
C LEU A 302 -13.09 12.91 44.59
N LEU A 303 -12.70 13.99 43.92
CA LEU A 303 -11.95 13.91 42.66
C LEU A 303 -10.62 14.66 42.75
N CYS A 304 -9.56 14.04 42.23
CA CYS A 304 -8.29 14.72 41.97
C CYS A 304 -8.34 15.30 40.56
N ALA A 305 -8.11 16.61 40.44
CA ALA A 305 -8.09 17.34 39.18
C ALA A 305 -6.68 17.28 38.54
N PRO A 306 -6.49 16.55 37.43
CA PRO A 306 -5.18 16.42 36.79
C PRO A 306 -4.81 17.71 36.05
N TYR A 307 -3.55 18.15 36.13
CA TYR A 307 -3.05 19.32 35.40
C TYR A 307 -1.67 19.05 34.78
N ARG A 308 -1.33 19.72 33.67
CA ARG A 308 0.01 19.65 33.08
C ARG A 308 0.90 20.71 33.75
N GLU A 309 2.18 20.40 33.97
CA GLU A 309 3.15 21.37 34.52
C GLU A 309 3.23 22.67 33.70
N ASN A 310 2.99 22.62 32.39
CA ASN A 310 2.93 23.81 31.53
C ASN A 310 1.74 24.75 31.82
N ASP A 311 0.68 24.27 32.48
CA ASP A 311 -0.47 25.09 32.92
C ASP A 311 -0.13 25.90 34.19
N MET A 312 0.91 25.47 34.90
CA MET A 312 1.58 26.19 35.98
C MET A 312 2.73 27.00 35.38
N ARG A 313 2.47 28.04 34.56
CA ARG A 313 3.50 29.09 34.44
C ARG A 313 3.63 29.70 35.84
N PRO A 314 4.75 29.50 36.56
CA PRO A 314 5.00 30.30 37.74
C PRO A 314 5.08 31.72 37.21
N ASN A 315 4.36 32.67 37.81
CA ASN A 315 4.81 34.05 37.69
C ASN A 315 6.25 34.03 38.18
N SER A 316 7.20 34.31 37.29
CA SER A 316 8.64 34.43 37.56
C SER A 316 8.91 35.69 38.40
N ASN A 317 8.30 35.73 39.59
CA ASN A 317 8.46 36.71 40.65
C ASN A 317 8.13 36.08 42.01
N THR A 318 8.36 34.78 42.19
CA THR A 318 8.52 34.18 43.52
C THR A 318 9.98 34.30 43.97
N GLN A 319 10.50 35.52 43.98
CA GLN A 319 11.44 35.85 45.05
C GLN A 319 10.60 35.94 46.32
N LEU A 320 11.00 35.16 47.33
CA LEU A 320 10.56 35.31 48.71
C LEU A 320 10.68 36.79 49.10
N ASN A 321 9.57 37.53 49.03
CA ASN A 321 9.33 38.68 49.87
C ASN A 321 8.18 38.31 50.77
N LYS A 322 8.50 38.21 52.06
CA LYS A 322 7.55 38.22 53.16
C LYS A 322 6.57 39.37 52.91
N GLU A 323 5.28 39.07 53.05
CA GLU A 323 4.13 39.98 52.95
C GLU A 323 3.56 40.25 51.56
N PHE A 324 2.87 39.25 50.99
CA PHE A 324 1.85 39.48 49.96
C PHE A 324 0.45 39.26 50.56
N LYS A 325 -0.29 40.35 50.83
CA LYS A 325 -1.69 40.34 51.27
C LYS A 325 -2.57 41.02 50.21
N GLY A 326 -3.08 40.23 49.28
CA GLY A 326 -4.06 40.63 48.28
C GLY A 326 -3.84 39.89 46.97
N GLN A 327 -4.63 38.84 46.71
CA GLN A 327 -4.60 38.20 45.39
C GLN A 327 -5.26 39.15 44.38
N ILE A 328 -4.51 39.45 43.33
CA ILE A 328 -4.92 40.27 42.20
C ILE A 328 -5.63 39.33 41.21
N HIS A 329 -6.94 39.50 41.03
CA HIS A 329 -7.55 39.18 39.74
C HIS A 329 -7.34 40.41 38.85
N ARG A 330 -6.35 40.37 37.94
CA ARG A 330 -6.34 41.28 36.79
C ARG A 330 -7.41 40.75 35.86
N SER A 331 -8.61 41.32 35.95
CA SER A 331 -9.56 41.32 34.84
C SER A 331 -8.93 42.15 33.73
N ASP A 332 -8.24 41.50 32.79
CA ASP A 332 -7.97 42.12 31.49
C ASP A 332 -9.31 42.21 30.75
N SER A 333 -10.15 43.15 31.17
CA SER A 333 -11.36 43.55 30.45
C SER A 333 -11.41 45.06 30.49
N SER A 334 -11.02 45.66 29.36
CA SER A 334 -11.28 47.06 29.04
C SER A 334 -12.74 47.42 29.30
N LEU A 335 -12.93 48.59 29.92
CA LEU A 335 -14.21 49.26 30.17
C LEU A 335 -15.25 49.13 29.03
N LYS A 336 -16.46 48.61 29.35
CA LYS A 336 -17.79 49.27 29.24
C LYS A 336 -18.95 48.25 29.10
N ASN A 337 -19.81 48.23 30.13
CA ASN A 337 -21.24 47.88 30.21
C ASN A 337 -21.79 46.52 29.73
N LEU A 338 -22.77 46.01 30.53
CA LEU A 338 -23.52 44.73 30.49
C LEU A 338 -22.66 43.51 30.90
N VAL A 339 -22.83 42.81 32.03
CA VAL A 339 -23.99 42.56 32.90
C VAL A 339 -23.44 42.26 34.31
N ASP A 340 -23.53 43.20 35.26
CA ASP A 340 -23.43 42.88 36.71
C ASP A 340 -24.86 42.90 37.28
N ALA A 341 -25.71 42.04 36.70
CA ALA A 341 -27.08 41.90 37.12
C ALA A 341 -27.11 41.13 38.46
N SER A 342 -27.75 41.72 39.46
CA SER A 342 -28.04 41.06 40.72
C SER A 342 -28.83 39.77 40.51
N ILE A 343 -28.52 38.70 41.26
CA ILE A 343 -29.33 37.47 41.23
C ILE A 343 -30.60 37.60 42.07
N GLU A 344 -31.76 37.28 41.47
CA GLU A 344 -33.07 37.31 42.12
C GLU A 344 -33.62 35.89 42.44
N PHE A 345 -33.11 35.25 43.49
CA PHE A 345 -33.57 33.91 43.91
C PHE A 345 -35.05 33.81 44.29
N ASP A 346 -35.69 34.91 44.69
CA ASP A 346 -37.09 34.88 45.14
C ASP A 346 -38.07 34.50 44.02
N LYS A 347 -37.74 34.80 42.75
CA LYS A 347 -38.53 34.38 41.58
C LYS A 347 -38.35 32.89 41.24
N ALA A 348 -37.27 32.28 41.71
CA ALA A 348 -36.92 30.90 41.38
C ALA A 348 -37.47 29.85 42.36
N LYS A 349 -37.89 30.25 43.56
CA LYS A 349 -38.38 29.39 44.66
C LYS A 349 -39.72 28.68 44.39
N GLU A 350 -40.33 28.88 43.22
CA GLU A 350 -41.66 28.34 42.90
C GLU A 350 -41.65 26.88 42.41
N ILE A 351 -40.47 26.28 42.18
CA ILE A 351 -40.35 24.91 41.67
C ILE A 351 -40.46 23.89 42.82
N LYS A 352 -41.62 23.23 42.93
CA LYS A 352 -41.85 22.15 43.91
C LYS A 352 -41.61 20.75 43.37
N GLU A 353 -41.73 20.57 42.06
CA GLU A 353 -41.60 19.28 41.39
C GLU A 353 -40.71 19.45 40.15
N ALA A 354 -39.68 18.62 40.03
CA ALA A 354 -38.72 18.62 38.94
C ALA A 354 -38.26 17.20 38.63
N LEU A 355 -37.54 17.02 37.51
CA LEU A 355 -36.84 15.79 37.23
C LEU A 355 -35.87 15.43 38.36
N ASN A 356 -35.73 14.13 38.63
CA ASN A 356 -34.81 13.61 39.62
C ASN A 356 -33.36 13.82 39.16
N SER A 357 -32.85 15.01 39.45
CA SER A 357 -31.54 15.48 39.02
C SER A 357 -30.41 14.68 39.68
N ILE A 358 -30.65 14.11 40.87
CA ILE A 358 -29.71 13.22 41.55
C ILE A 358 -29.52 11.93 40.74
N GLU A 359 -30.63 11.32 40.32
CA GLU A 359 -30.59 10.08 39.51
C GLU A 359 -29.97 10.34 38.14
N LEU A 360 -30.31 11.46 37.49
CA LEU A 360 -29.67 11.86 36.23
C LEU A 360 -28.15 12.04 36.38
N ALA A 361 -27.70 12.67 37.47
CA ALA A 361 -26.29 12.84 37.76
C ALA A 361 -25.57 11.51 37.99
N ARG A 362 -26.13 10.62 38.82
CA ARG A 362 -25.57 9.28 39.08
C ARG A 362 -25.49 8.45 37.81
N LYS A 363 -26.58 8.40 37.03
CA LYS A 363 -26.64 7.67 35.76
C LYS A 363 -25.57 8.16 34.78
N THR A 364 -25.40 9.48 34.66
CA THR A 364 -24.38 10.06 33.77
C THR A 364 -22.96 9.64 34.17
N ARG A 365 -22.63 9.70 35.45
CA ARG A 365 -21.30 9.29 35.95
C ARG A 365 -21.04 7.80 35.72
N GLU A 366 -22.03 6.96 35.98
CA GLU A 366 -21.91 5.51 35.78
C GLU A 366 -21.76 5.13 34.30
N GLU A 367 -22.53 5.76 33.41
CA GLU A 367 -22.41 5.55 31.96
C GLU A 367 -21.03 5.94 31.43
N ILE A 368 -20.45 7.04 31.93
CA ILE A 368 -19.10 7.48 31.56
C ILE A 368 -18.04 6.50 32.08
N LYS A 369 -18.18 6.03 33.32
CA LYS A 369 -17.28 5.03 33.91
C LYS A 369 -17.28 3.73 33.08
N ILE A 370 -18.46 3.28 32.64
CA ILE A 370 -18.59 2.12 31.74
C ILE A 370 -17.92 2.41 30.39
N ALA A 371 -18.18 3.57 29.78
CA ALA A 371 -17.57 3.95 28.50
C ALA A 371 -16.04 3.98 28.57
N TYR A 372 -15.48 4.58 29.63
CA TYR A 372 -14.05 4.65 29.87
C TYR A 372 -13.42 3.26 30.03
N THR A 373 -14.05 2.39 30.84
CA THR A 373 -13.57 1.01 31.08
C THR A 373 -13.57 0.19 29.78
N ASN A 374 -14.65 0.29 28.99
CA ASN A 374 -14.74 -0.41 27.72
C ASN A 374 -13.67 0.04 26.73
N LYS A 375 -13.38 1.35 26.69
CA LYS A 375 -12.35 1.88 25.79
C LYS A 375 -10.94 1.45 26.18
N LEU A 376 -10.65 1.39 27.48
CA LEU A 376 -9.36 0.85 27.96
C LEU A 376 -9.19 -0.62 27.56
N LEU A 377 -10.25 -1.44 27.70
CA LEU A 377 -10.23 -2.85 27.30
C LEU A 377 -9.98 -3.00 25.79
N GLU A 378 -10.61 -2.16 24.96
CA GLU A 378 -10.40 -2.13 23.51
C GLU A 378 -8.92 -1.84 23.18
N ILE A 379 -8.32 -0.83 23.83
CA ILE A 379 -6.92 -0.46 23.64
C ILE A 379 -5.98 -1.61 24.04
N GLU A 380 -6.28 -2.30 25.15
CA GLU A 380 -5.48 -3.46 25.59
C GLU A 380 -5.57 -4.64 24.61
N GLN A 381 -6.76 -4.92 24.08
CA GLN A 381 -6.96 -5.97 23.08
C GLN A 381 -6.20 -5.65 21.79
N GLN A 382 -6.24 -4.41 21.30
CA GLN A 382 -5.48 -3.99 20.13
C GLN A 382 -3.97 -4.14 20.35
N LYS A 383 -3.47 -3.73 21.51
CA LYS A 383 -2.05 -3.91 21.87
C LYS A 383 -1.65 -5.38 21.96
N ALA A 384 -2.53 -6.25 22.46
CA ALA A 384 -2.27 -7.69 22.53
C ALA A 384 -2.24 -8.32 21.14
N GLU A 385 -3.15 -7.94 20.26
CA GLU A 385 -3.20 -8.38 18.87
C GLU A 385 -1.96 -7.93 18.09
N GLU A 386 -1.53 -6.68 18.26
CA GLU A 386 -0.31 -6.16 17.62
C GLU A 386 0.94 -6.94 18.09
N ARG A 387 1.04 -7.24 19.40
CA ARG A 387 2.12 -8.11 19.91
C ARG A 387 2.10 -9.50 19.28
N ARG A 388 0.92 -10.13 19.16
CA ARG A 388 0.79 -11.43 18.49
C ARG A 388 1.27 -11.39 17.06
N ARG A 389 0.89 -10.36 16.29
CA ARG A 389 1.35 -10.20 14.90
C ARG A 389 2.86 -10.02 14.81
N GLN A 390 3.45 -9.24 15.71
CA GLN A 390 4.91 -9.07 15.76
C GLN A 390 5.63 -10.38 16.10
N GLU A 391 5.09 -11.16 17.03
CA GLU A 391 5.61 -12.49 17.37
C GLU A 391 5.49 -13.46 16.19
N GLU A 392 4.38 -13.45 15.45
CA GLU A 392 4.18 -14.25 14.23
C GLU A 392 5.17 -13.88 13.14
N ILE A 393 5.37 -12.58 12.87
CA ILE A 393 6.35 -12.08 11.89
C ILE A 393 7.76 -12.51 12.29
N LEU A 394 8.11 -12.40 13.57
CA LEU A 394 9.41 -12.82 14.07
C LEU A 394 9.59 -14.34 13.94
N ALA A 395 8.58 -15.13 14.28
CA ALA A 395 8.61 -16.58 14.13
C ALA A 395 8.75 -17.01 12.66
N GLU A 396 8.05 -16.34 11.74
CA GLU A 396 8.18 -16.57 10.30
C GLU A 396 9.60 -16.22 9.81
N GLN A 397 10.17 -15.11 10.27
CA GLN A 397 11.52 -14.71 9.92
C GLN A 397 12.56 -15.71 10.44
N ILE A 398 12.43 -16.16 11.69
CA ILE A 398 13.29 -17.21 12.28
C ILE A 398 13.17 -18.50 11.47
N ALA A 399 11.95 -18.90 11.08
CA ALA A 399 11.74 -20.09 10.26
C ALA A 399 12.38 -19.96 8.87
N LYS A 400 12.25 -18.80 8.21
CA LYS A 400 12.90 -18.51 6.92
C LYS A 400 14.42 -18.55 7.03
N ASP A 401 14.99 -17.94 8.07
CA ASP A 401 16.44 -17.92 8.30
C ASP A 401 16.96 -19.33 8.60
N TYR A 402 16.23 -20.11 9.41
CA TYR A 402 16.54 -21.51 9.66
C TYR A 402 16.54 -22.34 8.37
N MET A 403 15.49 -22.23 7.54
CA MET A 403 15.40 -22.93 6.26
C MET A 403 16.50 -22.50 5.28
N SER A 404 16.83 -21.20 5.23
CA SER A 404 17.92 -20.68 4.41
C SER A 404 19.27 -21.27 4.81
N ASN A 405 19.52 -21.38 6.12
CA ASN A 405 20.75 -21.98 6.65
C ASN A 405 20.85 -23.47 6.33
N LEU A 406 19.76 -24.23 6.50
CA LEU A 406 19.72 -25.64 6.11
C LEU A 406 20.01 -25.82 4.61
N TYR A 407 19.42 -25.00 3.75
CA TYR A 407 19.66 -25.07 2.31
C TYR A 407 21.10 -24.72 1.93
N LYS A 408 21.71 -23.71 2.57
CA LYS A 408 23.14 -23.40 2.38
C LYS A 408 24.03 -24.58 2.78
N GLN A 409 23.71 -25.25 3.88
CA GLN A 409 24.45 -26.43 4.32
C GLN A 409 24.30 -27.58 3.32
N TYR A 410 23.08 -27.88 2.90
CA TYR A 410 22.80 -28.87 1.85
C TYR A 410 23.60 -28.60 0.57
N LYS A 411 23.57 -27.36 0.06
CA LYS A 411 24.32 -26.98 -1.15
C LYS A 411 25.82 -27.18 -1.00
N LYS A 412 26.36 -26.88 0.19
CA LYS A 412 27.79 -27.08 0.50
C LYS A 412 28.14 -28.58 0.50
N GLU A 413 27.38 -29.39 1.21
CA GLU A 413 27.60 -30.85 1.27
C GLU A 413 27.48 -31.48 -0.13
N TYR A 414 26.51 -31.03 -0.93
CA TYR A 414 26.33 -31.52 -2.30
C TYR A 414 27.50 -31.13 -3.20
N SER A 415 28.00 -29.90 -3.09
CA SER A 415 29.19 -29.47 -3.84
C SER A 415 30.40 -30.33 -3.52
N MET A 416 30.62 -30.62 -2.23
CA MET A 416 31.72 -31.49 -1.79
C MET A 416 31.56 -32.92 -2.32
N LEU A 417 30.34 -33.45 -2.33
CA LEU A 417 30.06 -34.76 -2.92
C LEU A 417 30.39 -34.78 -4.42
N VAL A 418 29.94 -33.78 -5.19
CA VAL A 418 30.22 -33.72 -6.63
C VAL A 418 31.72 -33.64 -6.91
N GLU A 419 32.47 -32.83 -6.15
CA GLU A 419 33.93 -32.75 -6.28
C GLU A 419 34.60 -34.11 -6.03
N LEU A 420 34.16 -34.83 -4.98
CA LEU A 420 34.65 -36.17 -4.67
C LEU A 420 34.31 -37.16 -5.79
N LEU A 421 33.07 -37.16 -6.29
CA LEU A 421 32.64 -38.04 -7.37
C LEU A 421 33.42 -37.79 -8.66
N GLU A 422 33.66 -36.53 -9.04
CA GLU A 422 34.46 -36.22 -10.24
C GLU A 422 35.92 -36.66 -10.07
N ALA A 423 36.50 -36.57 -8.88
CA ALA A 423 37.85 -37.07 -8.61
C ALA A 423 37.93 -38.60 -8.69
N GLU A 424 36.95 -39.31 -8.11
CA GLU A 424 36.87 -40.76 -8.13
C GLU A 424 36.58 -41.31 -9.53
N LYS A 425 35.75 -40.62 -10.31
CA LYS A 425 35.41 -40.98 -11.70
C LYS A 425 36.64 -41.18 -12.58
N VAL A 426 37.71 -40.42 -12.36
CA VAL A 426 38.98 -40.57 -13.08
C VAL A 426 39.59 -41.97 -12.89
N GLN A 427 39.40 -42.58 -11.71
CA GLN A 427 39.93 -43.91 -11.40
C GLN A 427 39.24 -45.02 -12.19
N PHE A 428 37.97 -44.82 -12.58
CA PHE A 428 37.20 -45.81 -13.34
C PHE A 428 37.63 -45.92 -14.80
N GLN A 429 38.42 -44.97 -15.33
CA GLN A 429 38.93 -44.98 -16.72
C GLN A 429 37.83 -45.36 -17.74
N LEU A 430 36.86 -44.48 -17.99
CA LEU A 430 35.62 -44.74 -18.72
C LEU A 430 35.78 -45.00 -20.25
N SER A 431 36.60 -45.99 -20.60
CA SER A 431 36.96 -46.40 -21.96
C SER A 431 36.29 -47.70 -22.43
N SER A 432 35.67 -48.45 -21.52
CA SER A 432 34.98 -49.72 -21.80
C SER A 432 33.59 -49.76 -21.19
N ILE A 433 32.74 -50.66 -21.71
CA ILE A 433 31.39 -50.87 -21.19
C ILE A 433 31.39 -51.42 -19.75
N GLY A 434 32.39 -52.23 -19.38
CA GLY A 434 32.59 -52.73 -18.01
C GLY A 434 32.88 -51.62 -17.01
N ASN A 435 33.71 -50.65 -17.42
CA ASN A 435 34.07 -49.51 -16.58
C ASN A 435 32.86 -48.58 -16.38
N TRP A 436 32.08 -48.34 -17.44
CA TRP A 436 30.82 -47.61 -17.34
C TRP A 436 29.77 -48.30 -16.46
N TYR A 437 29.64 -49.63 -16.55
CA TYR A 437 28.75 -50.40 -15.67
C TYR A 437 29.14 -50.25 -14.19
N SER A 438 30.44 -50.35 -13.90
CA SER A 438 31.00 -50.19 -12.56
C SER A 438 30.75 -48.78 -12.01
N TRP A 439 30.99 -47.74 -12.81
CA TRP A 439 30.74 -46.34 -12.44
C TRP A 439 29.25 -46.06 -12.15
N LEU A 440 28.34 -46.48 -13.05
CA LEU A 440 26.91 -46.24 -12.85
C LEU A 440 26.33 -47.03 -11.67
N ASN A 441 26.91 -48.18 -11.32
CA ASN A 441 26.54 -48.90 -10.11
C ASN A 441 27.10 -48.24 -8.86
N TYR A 442 28.35 -47.77 -8.89
CA TYR A 442 28.93 -46.99 -7.80
C TYR A 442 28.05 -45.76 -7.47
N LEU A 443 27.64 -45.01 -8.49
CA LEU A 443 26.72 -43.89 -8.30
C LEU A 443 25.36 -44.28 -7.69
N LYS A 444 24.84 -45.50 -7.96
CA LYS A 444 23.60 -45.97 -7.29
C LYS A 444 23.81 -46.23 -5.81
N GLU A 445 25.00 -46.69 -5.41
CA GLU A 445 25.33 -46.87 -3.99
C GLU A 445 25.49 -45.51 -3.30
N GLU A 446 26.19 -44.58 -3.95
CA GLU A 446 26.34 -43.20 -3.47
C GLU A 446 24.99 -42.47 -3.35
N ARG A 447 24.03 -42.76 -4.24
CA ARG A 447 22.65 -42.24 -4.12
C ARG A 447 22.03 -42.56 -2.76
N HIS A 448 22.21 -43.79 -2.27
CA HIS A 448 21.67 -44.20 -0.97
C HIS A 448 22.37 -43.50 0.19
N LYS A 449 23.69 -43.31 0.10
CA LYS A 449 24.46 -42.57 1.11
C LYS A 449 24.05 -41.09 1.13
N TRP A 450 23.91 -40.47 -0.03
CA TRP A 450 23.44 -39.08 -0.15
C TRP A 450 22.05 -38.90 0.44
N TYR A 451 21.12 -39.83 0.18
CA TYR A 451 19.78 -39.79 0.76
C TYR A 451 19.81 -39.77 2.31
N ILE A 452 20.74 -40.49 2.94
CA ILE A 452 20.93 -40.46 4.40
C ILE A 452 21.40 -39.07 4.87
N VAL A 453 22.31 -38.44 4.13
CA VAL A 453 22.79 -37.07 4.43
C VAL A 453 21.64 -36.06 4.35
N VAL A 454 20.86 -36.08 3.27
CA VAL A 454 19.69 -35.20 3.09
C VAL A 454 18.68 -35.39 4.23
N LYS A 455 18.35 -36.64 4.55
CA LYS A 455 17.43 -36.96 5.65
C LYS A 455 17.94 -36.47 7.02
N THR A 456 19.25 -36.46 7.21
CA THR A 456 19.87 -36.00 8.46
C THR A 456 19.87 -34.48 8.56
N LEU A 457 20.22 -33.78 7.46
CA LEU A 457 20.21 -32.31 7.40
C LEU A 457 18.82 -31.74 7.63
N PHE A 458 17.81 -32.33 7.00
CA PHE A 458 16.42 -31.87 7.06
C PHE A 458 15.58 -32.66 8.07
N LYS A 459 16.22 -33.20 9.11
CA LYS A 459 15.55 -33.99 10.15
C LYS A 459 14.40 -33.19 10.78
N GLY A 460 13.21 -33.77 10.79
CA GLY A 460 11.99 -33.15 11.33
C GLY A 460 11.08 -32.54 10.27
N LEU A 461 11.49 -32.49 9.01
CA LEU A 461 10.64 -32.08 7.89
C LEU A 461 9.87 -33.27 7.26
N PRO A 462 8.75 -33.02 6.56
CA PRO A 462 7.96 -34.06 5.90
C PRO A 462 8.74 -34.78 4.79
N MET A 463 8.36 -36.03 4.51
CA MET A 463 9.03 -36.85 3.48
C MET A 463 9.02 -36.21 2.08
N SER A 464 7.94 -35.50 1.74
CA SER A 464 7.82 -34.78 0.47
C SER A 464 8.92 -33.74 0.26
N PHE A 465 9.43 -33.13 1.34
CA PHE A 465 10.50 -32.13 1.25
C PHE A 465 11.84 -32.75 0.81
N PHE A 466 12.08 -34.03 1.14
CA PHE A 466 13.30 -34.72 0.72
C PHE A 466 13.26 -35.10 -0.76
N ASP A 467 12.08 -35.48 -1.26
CA ASP A 467 11.90 -35.91 -2.65
C ASP A 467 12.12 -34.75 -3.65
N ASP A 468 11.88 -33.51 -3.21
CA ASP A 468 12.13 -32.29 -3.99
C ASP A 468 13.64 -31.94 -4.10
N GLN A 469 14.47 -32.39 -3.15
CA GLN A 469 15.93 -32.14 -3.14
C GLN A 469 16.69 -33.20 -3.94
N ASN A 470 16.41 -33.22 -5.25
CA ASN A 470 16.82 -34.31 -6.14
C ASN A 470 18.10 -34.02 -6.94
N ASP A 471 18.99 -33.16 -6.44
CA ASP A 471 20.17 -32.72 -7.21
C ASP A 471 21.08 -33.89 -7.60
N PHE A 472 21.23 -34.88 -6.72
CA PHE A 472 21.97 -36.10 -7.03
C PHE A 472 21.36 -36.85 -8.23
N GLU A 473 20.04 -36.89 -8.36
CA GLU A 473 19.41 -37.53 -9.52
C GLU A 473 19.62 -36.72 -10.79
N ILE A 474 19.68 -35.39 -10.69
CA ILE A 474 20.08 -34.54 -11.82
C ILE A 474 21.51 -34.89 -12.26
N TYR A 475 22.44 -35.01 -11.31
CA TYR A 475 23.82 -35.45 -11.60
C TYR A 475 23.87 -36.86 -12.20
N PHE A 476 23.17 -37.82 -11.58
CA PHE A 476 23.10 -39.20 -12.05
C PHE A 476 22.52 -39.30 -13.46
N ASN A 477 21.45 -38.55 -13.76
CA ASN A 477 20.85 -38.50 -15.09
C ASN A 477 21.81 -37.86 -16.12
N LYS A 478 22.57 -36.85 -15.72
CA LYS A 478 23.62 -36.26 -16.57
C LYS A 478 24.67 -37.31 -16.92
N GLU A 479 25.15 -38.07 -15.94
CA GLU A 479 26.10 -39.16 -16.16
C GLU A 479 25.54 -40.28 -17.05
N GLN A 480 24.27 -40.65 -16.86
CA GLN A 480 23.59 -41.60 -17.76
C GLN A 480 23.51 -41.09 -19.20
N ASN A 481 23.26 -39.79 -19.39
CA ASN A 481 23.24 -39.17 -20.71
C ASN A 481 24.64 -39.12 -21.34
N THR A 482 25.67 -38.84 -20.55
CA THR A 482 27.07 -38.92 -21.01
C THR A 482 27.42 -40.33 -21.46
N TYR A 483 27.04 -41.35 -20.68
CA TYR A 483 27.19 -42.75 -21.07
C TYR A 483 26.45 -43.07 -22.38
N LYS A 484 25.22 -42.58 -22.54
CA LYS A 484 24.43 -42.78 -23.76
C LYS A 484 25.10 -42.14 -24.98
N GLY A 485 25.61 -40.91 -24.85
CA GLY A 485 26.36 -40.24 -25.91
C GLY A 485 27.64 -41.02 -26.26
N TRP A 486 28.38 -41.46 -25.25
CA TRP A 486 29.56 -42.31 -25.42
C TRP A 486 29.25 -43.58 -26.21
N ILE A 487 28.12 -44.25 -25.97
CA ILE A 487 27.68 -45.41 -26.77
C ILE A 487 27.37 -45.01 -28.22
N GLU A 488 26.67 -43.89 -28.43
CA GLU A 488 26.21 -43.45 -29.74
C GLU A 488 27.36 -43.07 -30.69
N ASP A 489 28.49 -42.63 -30.14
CA ASP A 489 29.69 -42.26 -30.90
C ASP A 489 30.54 -43.47 -31.34
N ARG A 490 30.24 -44.68 -30.86
CA ARG A 490 31.01 -45.88 -31.20
C ARG A 490 30.51 -46.58 -32.46
N ASN A 491 31.46 -47.25 -33.14
CA ASN A 491 31.11 -48.18 -34.20
C ASN A 491 30.24 -49.31 -33.63
N LEU A 492 29.05 -49.47 -34.21
CA LEU A 492 28.04 -50.40 -33.69
C LEU A 492 28.49 -51.85 -33.74
N SER A 493 29.29 -52.28 -34.73
CA SER A 493 29.76 -53.66 -34.80
C SER A 493 30.78 -53.95 -33.69
N GLU A 494 31.78 -53.09 -33.55
CA GLU A 494 32.81 -53.19 -32.50
C GLU A 494 32.19 -53.12 -31.10
N PHE A 495 31.19 -52.27 -30.91
CA PHE A 495 30.48 -52.13 -29.64
C PHE A 495 29.66 -53.39 -29.29
N VAL A 496 28.98 -54.00 -30.27
CA VAL A 496 28.24 -55.25 -30.05
C VAL A 496 29.18 -56.42 -29.76
N GLU A 497 30.35 -56.47 -30.40
CA GLU A 497 31.39 -57.45 -30.10
C GLU A 497 31.94 -57.29 -28.68
N GLU A 498 32.26 -56.06 -28.26
CA GLU A 498 32.69 -55.77 -26.89
C GLU A 498 31.61 -56.17 -25.86
N LEU A 499 30.34 -55.85 -26.13
CA LEU A 499 29.21 -56.26 -25.28
C LEU A 499 29.12 -57.80 -25.16
N GLN A 500 29.35 -58.51 -26.26
CA GLN A 500 29.27 -59.97 -26.30
C GLN A 500 30.42 -60.59 -25.49
N GLN A 501 31.63 -60.06 -25.64
CA GLN A 501 32.81 -60.48 -24.86
C GLN A 501 32.57 -60.29 -23.35
N HIS A 502 32.06 -59.13 -22.94
CA HIS A 502 31.73 -58.89 -21.54
C HIS A 502 30.59 -59.80 -21.04
N TYR A 503 29.54 -60.03 -21.84
CA TYR A 503 28.46 -60.94 -21.47
C TYR A 503 28.94 -62.39 -21.23
N GLU A 504 29.89 -62.86 -22.03
CA GLU A 504 30.47 -64.20 -21.93
C GLU A 504 31.45 -64.33 -20.75
N GLN A 505 32.20 -63.27 -20.43
CA GLN A 505 33.14 -63.23 -19.30
C GLN A 505 32.44 -63.13 -17.93
N VAL A 506 31.19 -62.65 -17.88
CA VAL A 506 30.43 -62.57 -16.62
C VAL A 506 29.92 -63.96 -16.20
N ALA A 507 30.68 -64.59 -15.30
CA ALA A 507 30.39 -65.92 -14.77
C ALA A 507 29.39 -65.92 -13.59
N ASN A 508 29.45 -64.92 -12.69
CA ASN A 508 28.85 -65.04 -11.34
C ASN A 508 27.82 -63.96 -10.95
N SER A 509 27.54 -62.95 -11.78
CA SER A 509 26.59 -61.86 -11.46
C SER A 509 25.35 -61.88 -12.36
N ALA A 510 24.23 -62.37 -11.83
CA ALA A 510 22.96 -62.44 -12.58
C ALA A 510 22.45 -61.06 -13.02
N LYS A 511 22.65 -60.02 -12.19
CA LYS A 511 22.21 -58.64 -12.48
C LYS A 511 23.03 -57.99 -13.59
N GLU A 512 24.35 -58.19 -13.58
CA GLU A 512 25.27 -57.70 -14.60
C GLU A 512 25.06 -58.43 -15.94
N LYS A 513 24.90 -59.75 -15.88
CA LYS A 513 24.59 -60.56 -17.06
C LYS A 513 23.29 -60.13 -17.71
N MET A 514 22.24 -59.86 -16.92
CA MET A 514 20.99 -59.27 -17.41
C MET A 514 21.16 -57.88 -18.02
N PHE A 515 22.04 -57.04 -17.46
CA PHE A 515 22.33 -55.71 -18.01
C PHE A 515 22.92 -55.80 -19.42
N TYR A 516 23.98 -56.61 -19.59
CA TYR A 516 24.59 -56.84 -20.90
C TYR A 516 23.63 -57.51 -21.88
N GLN A 517 22.84 -58.49 -21.43
CA GLN A 517 21.83 -59.17 -22.27
C GLN A 517 20.79 -58.19 -22.84
N LYS A 518 20.30 -57.24 -22.02
CA LYS A 518 19.36 -56.21 -22.49
C LYS A 518 19.99 -55.30 -23.54
N LEU A 519 21.24 -54.88 -23.33
CA LEU A 519 21.98 -54.06 -24.28
C LEU A 519 22.23 -54.82 -25.60
N LEU A 520 22.69 -56.07 -25.52
CA LEU A 520 22.88 -56.95 -26.66
C LEU A 520 21.58 -57.15 -27.45
N SER A 521 20.45 -57.39 -26.78
CA SER A 521 19.17 -57.49 -27.49
C SER A 521 18.79 -56.18 -28.21
N LYS A 522 19.14 -55.02 -27.68
CA LYS A 522 18.81 -53.72 -28.27
C LYS A 522 19.73 -53.40 -29.44
N TYR A 523 21.04 -53.41 -29.20
CA TYR A 523 22.06 -53.00 -30.17
C TYR A 523 22.36 -54.11 -31.19
N GLY A 524 22.26 -55.39 -30.81
CA GLY A 524 22.32 -56.52 -31.73
C GLY A 524 21.18 -56.47 -32.77
N LYS A 525 19.93 -56.24 -32.35
CA LYS A 525 18.80 -56.02 -33.29
C LYS A 525 19.02 -54.79 -34.20
N LYS A 526 19.69 -53.75 -33.70
CA LYS A 526 20.02 -52.55 -34.50
C LYS A 526 21.09 -52.88 -35.55
N LEU A 527 22.12 -53.65 -35.17
CA LEU A 527 23.18 -54.11 -36.05
C LEU A 527 22.64 -55.04 -37.14
N GLU A 528 21.80 -56.01 -36.79
CA GLU A 528 21.13 -56.90 -37.75
C GLU A 528 20.30 -56.12 -38.79
N LYS A 529 19.58 -55.08 -38.36
CA LYS A 529 18.82 -54.22 -39.26
C LYS A 529 19.72 -53.44 -40.21
N LEU A 530 20.85 -52.93 -39.73
CA LEU A 530 21.83 -52.22 -40.56
C LEU A 530 22.46 -53.15 -41.59
N GLN A 531 22.92 -54.33 -41.16
CA GLN A 531 23.48 -55.35 -42.06
C GLN A 531 22.49 -55.80 -43.13
N LYS A 532 21.21 -56.00 -42.77
CA LYS A 532 20.15 -56.31 -43.76
C LYS A 532 19.93 -55.18 -44.75
N ARG A 533 19.93 -53.92 -44.30
CA ARG A 533 19.79 -52.74 -45.18
C ARG A 533 20.97 -52.61 -46.14
N GLU A 534 22.20 -52.75 -45.66
CA GLU A 534 23.39 -52.72 -46.51
C GLU A 534 23.36 -53.83 -47.54
N LYS A 535 22.97 -55.05 -47.15
CA LYS A 535 22.85 -56.18 -48.08
C LYS A 535 21.83 -55.89 -49.19
N ILE A 536 20.65 -55.39 -48.84
CA ILE A 536 19.62 -54.99 -49.80
C ILE A 536 20.12 -53.88 -50.72
N GLN A 537 20.83 -52.86 -50.20
CA GLN A 537 21.38 -51.78 -51.01
C GLN A 537 22.43 -52.28 -52.01
N ARG A 538 23.32 -53.20 -51.61
CA ARG A 538 24.28 -53.83 -52.52
C ARG A 538 23.58 -54.62 -53.62
N GLU A 539 22.57 -55.42 -53.26
CA GLU A 539 21.77 -56.19 -54.23
C GLU A 539 21.02 -55.28 -55.22
N GLN A 540 20.45 -54.16 -54.76
CA GLN A 540 19.79 -53.17 -55.61
C GLN A 540 20.77 -52.45 -56.56
N GLU A 541 21.95 -52.08 -56.07
CA GLU A 541 22.99 -51.43 -56.87
C GLU A 541 23.54 -52.37 -57.95
N GLU A 542 23.77 -53.65 -57.61
CA GLU A 542 24.17 -54.68 -58.59
C GLU A 542 23.10 -54.89 -59.68
N GLN A 543 21.81 -54.88 -59.32
CA GLN A 543 20.72 -54.95 -60.29
C GLN A 543 20.69 -53.74 -61.22
N ARG A 544 20.90 -52.53 -60.69
CA ARG A 544 20.95 -51.29 -61.49
C ARG A 544 22.06 -51.36 -62.56
N ILE A 545 23.26 -51.78 -62.17
CA ILE A 545 24.41 -51.93 -63.07
C ILE A 545 24.12 -52.95 -64.19
N ARG A 546 23.46 -54.08 -63.87
CA ARG A 546 23.09 -55.09 -64.87
C ARG A 546 22.05 -54.57 -65.88
N GLN A 547 21.02 -53.85 -65.42
CA GLN A 547 20.00 -53.27 -66.29
C GLN A 547 20.58 -52.22 -67.24
N GLU A 548 21.52 -51.41 -66.78
CA GLU A 548 22.14 -50.37 -67.60
C GLU A 548 23.03 -50.97 -68.72
N LYS A 549 23.72 -52.09 -68.46
CA LYS A 549 24.47 -52.83 -69.50
C LYS A 549 23.57 -53.37 -70.60
N ILE A 550 22.46 -54.02 -70.24
CA ILE A 550 21.51 -54.60 -71.21
C ILE A 550 20.92 -53.50 -72.11
N LYS A 551 20.54 -52.36 -71.53
CA LYS A 551 19.96 -51.24 -72.28
C LYS A 551 20.92 -50.66 -73.33
N LYS A 552 22.22 -50.56 -73.01
CA LYS A 552 23.24 -50.08 -73.96
C LYS A 552 23.44 -51.05 -75.13
N GLU A 553 23.40 -52.37 -74.89
CA GLU A 553 23.54 -53.38 -75.95
C GLU A 553 22.34 -53.40 -76.91
N GLU A 554 21.11 -53.21 -76.41
CA GLU A 554 19.90 -53.15 -77.25
C GLU A 554 19.85 -51.90 -78.15
N GLU A 555 20.31 -50.75 -77.65
CA GLU A 555 20.36 -49.50 -78.43
C GLU A 555 21.38 -49.58 -79.58
N GLU A 556 22.52 -50.22 -79.36
CA GLU A 556 23.56 -50.46 -80.39
C GLU A 556 23.03 -51.36 -81.52
N GLN A 557 22.34 -52.46 -81.18
CA GLN A 557 21.77 -53.38 -82.18
C GLN A 557 20.69 -52.72 -83.05
N LYS A 558 19.81 -51.90 -82.47
CA LYS A 558 18.78 -51.16 -83.23
C LYS A 558 19.41 -50.19 -84.23
N ARG A 559 20.52 -49.54 -83.86
CA ARG A 559 21.22 -48.58 -84.72
C ARG A 559 21.84 -49.26 -85.96
N ILE A 560 22.42 -50.46 -85.77
CA ILE A 560 23.02 -51.25 -86.86
C ILE A 560 21.95 -51.79 -87.83
N GLN A 561 20.81 -52.25 -87.31
CA GLN A 561 19.69 -52.76 -88.12
C GLN A 561 19.16 -51.68 -89.09
N LEU A 562 18.95 -50.46 -88.59
CA LEU A 562 18.40 -49.35 -89.36
C LEU A 562 19.31 -48.92 -90.52
N GLN A 563 20.63 -48.94 -90.31
CA GLN A 563 21.60 -48.59 -91.36
C GLN A 563 21.63 -49.62 -92.50
N LYS A 564 21.48 -50.91 -92.20
CA LYS A 564 21.42 -51.98 -93.23
C LYS A 564 20.16 -51.85 -94.10
N GLU A 565 19.01 -51.56 -93.50
CA GLU A 565 17.75 -51.39 -94.22
C GLU A 565 17.76 -50.22 -95.21
N GLN A 566 18.31 -49.07 -94.79
CA GLN A 566 18.42 -47.89 -95.66
C GLN A 566 19.32 -48.16 -96.87
N LEU A 567 20.40 -48.93 -96.70
CA LEU A 567 21.31 -49.28 -97.78
C LEU A 567 20.62 -50.23 -98.80
N TYR A 568 19.89 -51.23 -98.31
CA TYR A 568 19.15 -52.18 -99.14
C TYR A 568 18.05 -51.50 -99.98
N ARG A 569 17.32 -50.54 -99.41
CA ARG A 569 16.31 -49.75 -100.16
C ARG A 569 16.94 -48.97 -101.30
N LYS A 570 18.08 -48.29 -101.07
CA LYS A 570 18.78 -47.54 -102.13
C LYS A 570 19.28 -48.45 -103.25
N GLN A 571 19.82 -49.63 -102.93
CA GLN A 571 20.25 -50.61 -103.94
C GLN A 571 19.08 -51.10 -104.79
N ASN A 572 17.92 -51.40 -104.18
CA ASN A 572 16.73 -51.82 -104.93
C ASN A 572 16.30 -50.78 -105.97
N LEU A 573 16.30 -49.48 -105.61
CA LEU A 573 15.92 -48.39 -106.53
C LEU A 573 16.87 -48.24 -107.72
N LEU A 574 18.16 -48.52 -107.50
CA LEU A 574 19.19 -48.40 -108.53
C LEU A 574 19.20 -49.60 -109.50
N ASN A 575 18.93 -50.81 -108.99
CA ASN A 575 19.22 -52.05 -109.73
C ASN A 575 18.01 -52.66 -110.45
N LYS A 576 16.78 -52.38 -110.02
CA LYS A 576 15.57 -52.99 -110.58
C LYS A 576 14.92 -52.15 -111.66
N ASP A 577 14.32 -52.76 -112.67
CA ASP A 577 13.63 -52.02 -113.73
C ASP A 577 12.31 -51.42 -113.27
N TYR A 578 11.79 -50.41 -114.00
CA TYR A 578 10.62 -49.62 -113.54
C TYR A 578 9.40 -50.48 -113.20
N HIS A 579 9.18 -51.56 -113.96
CA HIS A 579 8.04 -52.47 -113.75
C HIS A 579 8.23 -53.41 -112.55
N GLU A 580 9.45 -53.51 -112.00
CA GLU A 580 9.80 -54.37 -110.86
C GLU A 580 9.74 -53.63 -109.51
N ILE A 581 9.36 -52.34 -109.52
CA ILE A 581 9.17 -51.50 -108.32
C ILE A 581 7.73 -50.97 -108.34
N PRO A 582 6.74 -51.75 -107.85
CA PRO A 582 5.31 -51.48 -108.05
C PRO A 582 4.80 -50.16 -107.43
N TYR A 583 5.56 -49.56 -106.53
CA TYR A 583 5.12 -48.48 -105.64
C TYR A 583 5.70 -47.10 -105.95
N LEU A 584 6.50 -46.96 -107.02
CA LEU A 584 7.11 -45.69 -107.43
C LEU A 584 6.87 -45.43 -108.91
N THR A 585 6.59 -44.17 -109.25
CA THR A 585 6.38 -43.78 -110.65
C THR A 585 7.69 -43.73 -111.42
N LYS A 586 7.63 -43.93 -112.74
CA LYS A 586 8.80 -43.85 -113.64
C LYS A 586 9.57 -42.53 -113.48
N LYS A 587 8.87 -41.42 -113.21
CA LYS A 587 9.48 -40.11 -112.98
C LYS A 587 10.31 -40.07 -111.69
N GLU A 588 9.80 -40.63 -110.60
CA GLU A 588 10.50 -40.65 -109.30
C GLU A 588 11.77 -41.52 -109.33
N ILE A 589 11.70 -42.67 -110.01
CA ILE A 589 12.88 -43.54 -110.20
C ILE A 589 13.93 -42.83 -111.05
N ASN A 590 13.51 -42.13 -112.11
CA ASN A 590 14.41 -41.35 -112.96
C ASN A 590 15.07 -40.18 -112.22
N ASP A 591 14.31 -39.41 -111.44
CA ASP A 591 14.87 -38.31 -110.64
C ASP A 591 15.90 -38.84 -109.63
N PHE A 592 15.62 -39.97 -108.97
CA PHE A 592 16.57 -40.59 -108.04
C PHE A 592 17.84 -41.06 -108.76
N ARG A 593 17.70 -41.75 -109.89
CA ARG A 593 18.81 -42.22 -110.72
C ARG A 593 19.64 -41.07 -111.27
N SER A 594 18.99 -40.00 -111.70
CA SER A 594 19.65 -38.78 -112.18
C SER A 594 20.47 -38.13 -111.06
N ARG A 595 19.90 -37.97 -109.86
CA ARG A 595 20.67 -37.46 -108.70
C ARG A 595 21.83 -38.35 -108.32
N PHE A 596 21.64 -39.67 -108.37
CA PHE A 596 22.71 -40.64 -108.13
C PHE A 596 23.81 -40.51 -109.20
N TRP A 597 23.44 -40.34 -110.46
CA TRP A 597 24.36 -40.13 -111.57
C TRP A 597 25.14 -38.82 -111.44
N GLU A 598 24.47 -37.72 -111.10
CA GLU A 598 25.11 -36.43 -110.83
C GLU A 598 26.13 -36.53 -109.70
N ALA A 599 25.76 -37.19 -108.59
CA ALA A 599 26.69 -37.46 -107.50
C ALA A 599 27.87 -38.33 -107.96
N TYR A 600 27.62 -39.35 -108.78
CA TYR A 600 28.64 -40.25 -109.31
C TYR A 600 29.68 -39.53 -110.19
N LYS A 601 29.25 -38.59 -111.04
CA LYS A 601 30.17 -37.79 -111.88
C LYS A 601 31.18 -37.01 -111.04
N CYS A 602 30.76 -36.50 -109.89
CA CYS A 602 31.64 -35.75 -108.97
C CYS A 602 32.66 -36.62 -108.22
N ILE A 603 32.49 -37.96 -108.21
CA ILE A 603 33.43 -38.86 -107.53
C ILE A 603 34.71 -38.98 -108.35
N PRO A 604 35.91 -38.91 -107.75
CA PRO A 604 37.17 -39.11 -108.45
C PRO A 604 37.27 -40.50 -109.08
N LYS A 605 37.86 -40.58 -110.28
CA LYS A 605 37.93 -41.82 -111.09
C LYS A 605 38.45 -43.06 -110.32
N LYS A 606 39.39 -42.89 -109.38
CA LYS A 606 39.96 -43.99 -108.58
C LYS A 606 38.98 -44.60 -107.58
N GLU A 607 37.99 -43.85 -107.11
CA GLU A 607 37.05 -44.27 -106.06
C GLU A 607 35.72 -44.76 -106.63
N ARG A 608 35.43 -44.40 -107.89
CA ARG A 608 34.20 -44.78 -108.59
C ARG A 608 33.97 -46.29 -108.56
N THR A 609 35.00 -47.13 -108.78
CA THR A 609 34.84 -48.60 -108.78
C THR A 609 34.41 -49.17 -107.42
N ALA A 610 34.90 -48.61 -106.30
CA ALA A 610 34.47 -49.06 -104.96
C ALA A 610 33.05 -48.59 -104.64
N TYR A 611 32.72 -47.36 -105.04
CA TYR A 611 31.37 -46.80 -104.93
C TYR A 611 30.36 -47.61 -105.78
N GLU A 612 30.76 -48.01 -106.98
CA GLU A 612 29.97 -48.90 -107.84
C GLU A 612 29.72 -50.23 -107.16
N ARG A 613 30.76 -50.93 -106.69
CA ARG A 613 30.59 -52.22 -106.01
C ARG A 613 29.70 -52.14 -104.77
N LYS A 614 29.70 -50.99 -104.08
CA LYS A 614 28.84 -50.75 -102.90
C LYS A 614 27.34 -50.70 -103.24
N TYR A 615 26.97 -50.10 -104.37
CA TYR A 615 25.55 -49.94 -104.75
C TYR A 615 25.07 -50.90 -105.84
N PHE A 616 26.00 -51.41 -106.65
CA PHE A 616 25.80 -52.34 -107.76
C PHE A 616 26.61 -53.63 -107.55
N PRO A 617 26.43 -54.36 -106.43
CA PRO A 617 27.23 -55.55 -106.13
C PRO A 617 27.04 -56.68 -107.16
N LEU A 618 25.91 -56.69 -107.88
CA LEU A 618 25.54 -57.72 -108.87
C LEU A 618 25.90 -57.34 -110.32
N GLY A 619 26.54 -56.18 -110.53
CA GLY A 619 26.87 -55.65 -111.87
C GLY A 619 26.12 -54.36 -112.19
N LEU A 620 26.66 -53.59 -113.14
CA LEU A 620 26.15 -52.25 -113.48
C LEU A 620 24.87 -52.35 -114.33
N PRO A 621 23.76 -51.72 -113.91
CA PRO A 621 22.50 -51.79 -114.64
C PRO A 621 22.59 -51.01 -115.96
N GLN A 622 21.82 -51.46 -116.95
CA GLN A 622 21.90 -50.93 -118.31
C GLN A 622 21.68 -49.42 -118.39
N TRP A 623 20.76 -48.85 -117.59
CA TRP A 623 20.53 -47.41 -117.59
C TRP A 623 21.79 -46.63 -117.18
N PHE A 624 22.50 -47.11 -116.15
CA PHE A 624 23.71 -46.47 -115.66
C PHE A 624 24.85 -46.65 -116.66
N MET A 625 24.96 -47.82 -117.29
CA MET A 625 25.96 -48.05 -118.34
C MET A 625 25.73 -47.20 -119.59
N LYS A 626 24.47 -46.94 -119.97
CA LYS A 626 24.13 -46.05 -121.10
C LYS A 626 24.68 -44.64 -120.92
N ASP A 627 24.71 -44.13 -119.69
CA ASP A 627 25.26 -42.80 -119.39
C ASP A 627 26.77 -42.86 -119.08
N LYS A 628 27.23 -43.94 -118.43
CA LYS A 628 28.62 -44.15 -118.05
C LYS A 628 29.56 -44.30 -119.23
N ILE A 629 29.25 -45.16 -120.19
CA ILE A 629 30.15 -45.47 -121.31
C ILE A 629 30.47 -44.19 -122.12
N PRO A 630 29.49 -43.39 -122.57
CA PRO A 630 29.79 -42.15 -123.31
C PRO A 630 30.52 -41.11 -122.45
N TYR A 631 30.25 -41.05 -121.14
CA TYR A 631 30.94 -40.12 -120.24
C TYR A 631 32.42 -40.49 -120.07
N GLU A 632 32.72 -41.77 -119.82
CA GLU A 632 34.10 -42.25 -119.72
C GLU A 632 34.85 -42.17 -121.05
N GLU A 633 34.18 -42.42 -122.18
CA GLU A 633 34.75 -42.23 -123.52
C GLU A 633 35.12 -40.77 -123.79
N LYS A 634 34.23 -39.81 -123.45
CA LYS A 634 34.56 -38.36 -123.51
C LYS A 634 35.73 -37.99 -122.61
N GLU A 635 35.81 -38.54 -121.40
CA GLU A 635 36.96 -38.33 -120.51
C GLU A 635 38.26 -38.90 -121.12
N ILE A 636 38.20 -40.06 -121.79
CA ILE A 636 39.33 -40.69 -122.48
C ILE A 636 39.76 -39.90 -123.73
N GLU A 637 38.81 -39.38 -124.50
CA GLU A 637 39.07 -38.60 -125.71
C GLU A 637 39.64 -37.22 -125.38
N ALA A 638 39.16 -36.58 -124.29
CA ALA A 638 39.73 -35.36 -123.74
C ALA A 638 41.18 -35.58 -123.24
N THR A 639 41.44 -36.70 -122.55
CA THR A 639 42.81 -37.05 -122.12
C THR A 639 43.73 -37.45 -123.29
N LYS A 640 43.21 -38.00 -124.40
CA LYS A 640 43.98 -38.25 -125.64
C LYS A 640 44.30 -36.97 -126.40
N LYS A 641 43.39 -35.99 -126.50
CA LYS A 641 43.64 -34.66 -127.09
C LYS A 641 44.66 -33.83 -126.29
N GLN A 642 44.71 -33.98 -124.96
CA GLN A 642 45.80 -33.41 -124.15
C GLN A 642 47.14 -34.11 -124.41
N LYS A 643 47.15 -35.43 -124.61
CA LYS A 643 48.38 -36.18 -124.93
C LYS A 643 48.90 -35.92 -126.35
N SER A 644 48.05 -35.61 -127.34
CA SER A 644 48.51 -35.23 -128.69
C SER A 644 49.15 -33.84 -128.72
N LYS A 645 48.65 -32.86 -127.94
CA LYS A 645 49.32 -31.56 -127.73
C LYS A 645 50.69 -31.68 -127.04
N ASN A 646 50.89 -32.70 -126.21
CA ASN A 646 52.20 -32.97 -125.60
C ASN A 646 53.20 -33.67 -126.54
N LYS A 647 52.78 -34.27 -127.66
CA LYS A 647 53.71 -34.86 -128.67
C LYS A 647 54.33 -33.80 -129.59
N ASP A 648 53.64 -32.68 -129.85
CA ASP A 648 54.20 -31.55 -130.61
C ASP A 648 55.23 -30.74 -129.78
N HIS A 649 55.22 -30.85 -128.45
CA HIS A 649 56.24 -30.25 -127.58
C HIS A 649 57.56 -31.03 -127.51
N GLN A 650 57.61 -32.29 -127.93
CA GLN A 650 58.85 -33.08 -127.94
C GLN A 650 59.69 -32.94 -129.22
N LYS A 651 59.22 -32.19 -130.23
CA LYS A 651 59.99 -31.94 -131.48
C LYS A 651 60.75 -30.61 -131.50
N ASN A 652 60.61 -29.75 -130.48
CA ASN A 652 61.22 -28.40 -130.45
C ASN A 652 62.04 -28.08 -129.19
N ILE A 653 62.51 -29.08 -128.45
CA ILE A 653 63.58 -28.86 -127.45
C ILE A 653 64.71 -29.86 -127.75
N LYS A 654 65.58 -29.45 -128.66
CA LYS A 654 66.98 -29.88 -128.73
C LYS A 654 67.74 -29.08 -127.67
N ASP A 655 68.60 -29.81 -126.97
CA ASP A 655 69.87 -29.41 -126.37
C ASP A 655 69.87 -28.10 -125.57
N ASN A 656 69.93 -28.25 -124.25
CA ASN A 656 71.14 -27.85 -123.55
C ASN A 656 71.27 -28.63 -122.24
N ASP A 657 72.41 -29.34 -122.16
CA ASP A 657 73.16 -29.57 -120.93
C ASP A 657 73.13 -28.32 -120.05
N ASP A 658 72.73 -28.48 -118.78
CA ASP A 658 73.74 -28.48 -117.73
C ASP A 658 73.16 -29.08 -116.44
N GLY A 659 73.99 -29.88 -115.79
CA GLY A 659 73.58 -30.70 -114.67
C GLY A 659 73.29 -29.93 -113.38
N SER A 660 72.39 -30.47 -112.57
CA SER A 660 72.63 -30.53 -111.12
C SER A 660 71.70 -31.55 -110.48
N VAL A 661 72.32 -32.67 -110.14
CA VAL A 661 71.87 -33.59 -109.09
C VAL A 661 72.17 -32.95 -107.75
N GLN A 662 71.19 -32.90 -106.84
CA GLN A 662 71.35 -32.91 -105.39
C GLN A 662 70.03 -33.50 -104.84
N LEU A 663 69.89 -34.79 -104.50
CA LEU A 663 70.52 -35.58 -103.44
C LEU A 663 70.50 -34.92 -102.06
N LYS A 664 69.88 -35.66 -101.12
CA LYS A 664 70.17 -35.84 -99.68
C LYS A 664 69.28 -35.15 -98.64
N LEU A 665 68.80 -36.05 -97.75
CA LEU A 665 68.76 -35.95 -96.27
C LEU A 665 67.75 -34.93 -95.70
N LEU A 666 66.83 -35.31 -94.81
CA LEU A 666 66.98 -36.19 -93.64
C LEU A 666 65.80 -37.15 -93.47
#